data_AF-A0AAD9ZGZ2-F1
#
_entry.id   AF-A0AAD9ZGZ2-F1
#
_cell.length_a   1.000
_cell.length_b   1.000
_cell.length_c   1.000
_cell.angle_alpha   90.00
_cell.angle_beta   90.00
_cell.angle_gamma   90.00
#
_symmetry.space_group_name_H-M   'P 1'
#
loop_
_entity.id
_entity.type
_entity.pdbx_description
1 polymer ?
#
loop_
_entity_poly.entity_id
_entity_poly.type
_entity_poly.pdbx_seq_one_letter_code
_entity_poly.pdbx_strand_id
1 'polypeptide(L)'
;MAPHAEGLNGYTNGSSHTASTSEPKDLFTVDSPNVIYTDNEIKSKYVYRTTSVSQSGNGKYVATPKETVYDFKVERKVGKVGMMLVGWGGNNGTTVTAGIIANRRGLVWDTREGPRLANYYGSVVMSSTMKLGTEAKTGKEINIPFHDVLPMVHPNDLVIGGWDISGMNLAQAMDRAAVLEPTLKSLVKKEMAEMKPLPSIYYPDFIAANQGDRADNLLEGSKASLVHVEQLRKDIRDFKETHGLDKVIVQWTANTERYADIIEGVNDTADNLMKAVEAGHEEVSPSTVFAIACILENAPFINGSPQNTFVPGAIQLAEKYGAFIGGDDFKSGQTKMKSALVDFMINAGIKLTSISSYNHLGNNDGMNLSSQKQFRSKEISKSNVVDDMVEANNVLYKPGEHPDHCVVIKYMPAVGDNKRALDEYYAEIFMGGHQTISLFNVCEDSLLASPLIIDLVIIAEMMTRITWKADGGDGANDYKGFHSVLSILSYMLKAPLTPPGTPVVNALAKQRGALTNIFRACVKLWYAEVDYQLRLGHLVSIWTPHISSAESSSPALQDAALVTSIFPERDNSCYFMVQENSDEGALCKTPQGYRDGKQLDGLITLKNYVDGGHEVAEGKVLVCVKSIGGRKKFTTKKGNQAEKVDVNIFDDTADATLTLWGRTAASASSWKASYTILLITNPSFKGDRRPTLSLSQSTHVDVDPCMTDAFWLRGHAQRLTKREHVNQPFPEGVFDVEEAAESEVRILFTLADIDEFCGVPIFANAITTKCKQCEKDLTLRINPRLVGLLVDETGAITSGKLIWSDEAWEQLLGRNAEELAAAAGNVQLLKYLENRLLFLKLAVMFGWSEEVGKIVVLRITII
;
A
#
# COMPACT_ATOMS: atom_id res chain seq x y z
N MET A 1 -7.74 31.83 -45.04
CA MET A 1 -8.21 32.46 -43.79
C MET A 1 -8.53 31.33 -42.81
N ALA A 2 -7.78 31.23 -41.72
CA ALA A 2 -8.08 30.37 -40.57
C ALA A 2 -8.92 31.17 -39.54
N PRO A 3 -9.38 30.62 -38.38
CA PRO A 3 -9.69 29.24 -37.97
C PRO A 3 -11.05 29.14 -37.21
N HIS A 4 -11.41 27.95 -36.68
CA HIS A 4 -12.11 27.63 -35.40
C HIS A 4 -12.62 26.17 -35.52
N ALA A 5 -11.98 25.13 -34.96
CA ALA A 5 -11.83 24.74 -33.56
C ALA A 5 -13.14 24.30 -32.89
N GLU A 6 -13.33 22.98 -32.72
CA GLU A 6 -13.83 22.37 -31.48
C GLU A 6 -13.26 20.94 -31.34
N GLY A 7 -12.74 20.65 -30.15
CA GLY A 7 -12.00 19.44 -29.83
C GLY A 7 -12.87 18.33 -29.25
N LEU A 8 -12.43 17.10 -29.45
CA LEU A 8 -12.87 15.92 -28.72
C LEU A 8 -11.68 15.34 -27.98
N ASN A 9 -11.68 15.53 -26.66
CA ASN A 9 -10.77 14.86 -25.72
C ASN A 9 -11.12 13.37 -25.65
N GLY A 10 -10.42 12.57 -26.45
CA GLY A 10 -10.31 11.13 -26.26
C GLY A 10 -9.03 10.80 -25.50
N TYR A 11 -9.15 10.25 -24.30
CA TYR A 11 -8.03 9.70 -23.54
C TYR A 11 -7.31 8.63 -24.36
N THR A 12 -6.16 8.99 -24.92
CA THR A 12 -5.28 8.11 -25.70
C THR A 12 -4.08 7.73 -24.83
N ASN A 13 -4.13 6.54 -24.21
CA ASN A 13 -2.95 5.90 -23.62
C ASN A 13 -2.17 5.17 -24.72
N GLY A 14 -1.60 5.93 -25.64
CA GLY A 14 -0.68 5.44 -26.65
C GLY A 14 0.48 6.41 -26.73
N SER A 15 1.50 6.21 -25.90
CA SER A 15 2.79 6.86 -26.09
C SER A 15 3.27 6.61 -27.51
N SER A 16 3.24 7.66 -28.32
CA SER A 16 3.85 7.73 -29.65
C SER A 16 5.36 7.58 -29.51
N HIS A 17 5.84 6.35 -29.47
CA HIS A 17 7.27 6.07 -29.59
C HIS A 17 7.58 5.78 -31.06
N THR A 18 7.98 6.83 -31.75
CA THR A 18 8.85 6.70 -32.93
C THR A 18 10.05 5.86 -32.52
N ALA A 19 10.42 4.89 -33.37
CA ALA A 19 11.56 4.01 -33.20
C ALA A 19 12.86 4.83 -33.10
N SER A 20 13.16 5.26 -31.89
CA SER A 20 14.50 5.58 -31.43
C SER A 20 14.79 4.55 -30.35
N THR A 21 15.96 3.93 -30.39
CA THR A 21 16.53 3.17 -29.29
C THR A 21 16.45 4.05 -28.04
N SER A 22 15.39 3.89 -27.25
CA SER A 22 15.19 4.74 -26.07
C SER A 22 16.22 4.30 -25.05
N GLU A 23 17.12 5.22 -24.68
CA GLU A 23 17.93 5.07 -23.48
C GLU A 23 17.02 4.60 -22.32
N PRO A 24 17.50 3.66 -21.48
CA PRO A 24 16.71 3.15 -20.37
C PRO A 24 16.25 4.33 -19.52
N LYS A 25 14.94 4.59 -19.51
CA LYS A 25 14.36 5.63 -18.67
C LYS A 25 14.53 5.18 -17.23
N ASP A 26 15.28 5.95 -16.46
CA ASP A 26 15.35 5.79 -15.00
C ASP A 26 14.01 6.25 -14.39
N LEU A 27 13.02 5.35 -14.44
CA LEU A 27 11.62 5.63 -14.09
C LEU A 27 11.41 5.73 -12.58
N PHE A 28 12.19 4.97 -11.79
CA PHE A 28 12.16 5.02 -10.33
C PHE A 28 13.44 4.44 -9.74
N THR A 29 13.75 4.88 -8.51
CA THR A 29 14.80 4.30 -7.67
C THR A 29 14.21 3.99 -6.29
N VAL A 30 14.53 2.82 -5.73
CA VAL A 30 14.16 2.50 -4.34
C VAL A 30 15.23 3.03 -3.41
N ASP A 31 14.93 4.13 -2.72
CA ASP A 31 15.80 4.69 -1.68
C ASP A 31 15.67 3.87 -0.39
N SER A 32 16.53 2.86 -0.25
CA SER A 32 16.57 2.00 0.93
C SER A 32 18.02 1.60 1.23
N PRO A 33 18.44 1.58 2.51
CA PRO A 33 19.79 1.12 2.89
C PRO A 33 20.04 -0.36 2.58
N ASN A 34 19.00 -1.09 2.17
CA ASN A 34 19.03 -2.50 1.86
C ASN A 34 18.90 -2.79 0.36
N VAL A 35 19.01 -1.75 -0.48
CA VAL A 35 19.08 -1.87 -1.93
C VAL A 35 20.30 -1.10 -2.39
N ILE A 36 21.11 -1.72 -3.23
CA ILE A 36 22.29 -1.11 -3.81
C ILE A 36 22.17 -1.27 -5.32
N TYR A 37 22.12 -0.14 -6.01
CA TYR A 37 22.21 -0.07 -7.47
C TYR A 37 23.65 0.23 -7.86
N THR A 38 24.22 -0.60 -8.73
CA THR A 38 25.49 -0.34 -9.42
C THR A 38 25.24 -0.40 -10.92
N ASP A 39 26.22 -0.03 -11.76
CA ASP A 39 26.06 -0.13 -13.22
C ASP A 39 25.76 -1.56 -13.69
N ASN A 40 26.28 -2.56 -12.97
CA ASN A 40 26.21 -3.97 -13.39
C ASN A 40 25.12 -4.78 -12.68
N GLU A 41 24.76 -4.41 -11.45
CA GLU A 41 23.88 -5.24 -10.61
C GLU A 41 22.99 -4.42 -9.68
N ILE A 42 21.83 -4.99 -9.34
CA ILE A 42 20.96 -4.59 -8.24
C ILE A 42 21.13 -5.63 -7.14
N LYS A 43 21.52 -5.21 -5.94
CA LYS A 43 21.58 -6.06 -4.75
C LYS A 43 20.50 -5.64 -3.78
N SER A 44 19.71 -6.57 -3.29
CA SER A 44 18.67 -6.28 -2.29
C SER A 44 18.67 -7.30 -1.15
N LYS A 45 18.43 -6.81 0.08
CA LYS A 45 18.18 -7.66 1.25
C LYS A 45 16.69 -7.72 1.54
N TYR A 46 16.09 -8.89 1.43
CA TYR A 46 14.65 -9.13 1.60
C TYR A 46 14.38 -10.08 2.76
N VAL A 47 13.48 -9.71 3.67
CA VAL A 47 13.06 -10.58 4.78
C VAL A 47 11.81 -11.33 4.35
N TYR A 48 11.96 -12.61 4.02
CA TYR A 48 10.84 -13.49 3.74
C TYR A 48 10.22 -13.97 5.04
N ARG A 49 8.92 -13.73 5.19
CA ARG A 49 8.14 -14.13 6.36
C ARG A 49 7.17 -15.23 5.96
N THR A 50 7.19 -16.32 6.71
CA THR A 50 6.29 -17.46 6.53
C THR A 50 5.82 -17.98 7.88
N THR A 51 4.92 -18.95 7.89
CA THR A 51 4.41 -19.58 9.11
C THR A 51 4.51 -21.08 8.95
N SER A 52 5.23 -21.76 9.85
CA SER A 52 5.12 -23.21 9.97
C SER A 52 3.94 -23.56 10.85
N VAL A 53 3.12 -24.52 10.41
CA VAL A 53 1.97 -25.00 11.19
C VAL A 53 2.25 -26.43 11.64
N SER A 54 1.99 -26.73 12.91
CA SER A 54 1.99 -28.09 13.47
C SER A 54 0.67 -28.34 14.18
N GLN A 55 0.26 -29.60 14.29
CA GLN A 55 -0.96 -29.99 15.02
C GLN A 55 -0.58 -30.78 16.26
N SER A 56 -1.06 -30.37 17.44
CA SER A 56 -0.87 -31.14 18.67
C SER A 56 -1.83 -32.34 18.73
N GLY A 57 -1.52 -33.35 19.56
CA GLY A 57 -2.30 -34.59 19.66
C GLY A 57 -3.79 -34.44 20.06
N ASN A 58 -4.23 -33.24 20.44
CA ASN A 58 -5.64 -32.89 20.70
C ASN A 58 -6.32 -32.15 19.52
N GLY A 59 -5.69 -32.07 18.34
CA GLY A 59 -6.25 -31.45 17.14
C GLY A 59 -6.02 -29.94 16.99
N LYS A 60 -5.43 -29.26 17.99
CA LYS A 60 -5.12 -27.83 17.94
C LYS A 60 -3.95 -27.53 16.99
N TYR A 61 -4.10 -26.54 16.13
CA TYR A 61 -3.00 -26.02 15.32
C TYR A 61 -2.14 -25.00 16.10
N VAL A 62 -0.83 -25.13 15.97
CA VAL A 62 0.17 -24.18 16.45
C VAL A 62 0.87 -23.59 15.24
N ALA A 63 0.61 -22.31 14.99
CA ALA A 63 1.23 -21.53 13.93
C ALA A 63 2.45 -20.79 14.49
N THR A 64 3.63 -21.05 13.93
CA THR A 64 4.91 -20.43 14.33
C THR A 64 5.43 -19.56 13.19
N PRO A 65 5.42 -18.23 13.34
CA PRO A 65 6.05 -17.32 12.38
C PRO A 65 7.55 -17.60 12.26
N LYS A 66 8.06 -17.57 11.04
CA LYS A 66 9.46 -17.74 10.68
C LYS A 66 9.89 -16.61 9.75
N GLU A 67 11.12 -16.17 9.94
CA GLU A 67 11.76 -15.19 9.06
C GLU A 67 13.02 -15.81 8.45
N THR A 68 13.27 -15.50 7.19
CA THR A 68 14.50 -15.86 6.49
C THR A 68 14.95 -14.67 5.67
N VAL A 69 16.19 -14.24 5.87
CA VAL A 69 16.77 -13.14 5.11
C VAL A 69 17.37 -13.69 3.83
N TYR A 70 16.96 -13.12 2.70
CA TYR A 70 17.46 -13.41 1.38
C TYR A 70 18.21 -12.21 0.84
N ASP A 71 19.43 -12.45 0.34
CA ASP A 71 20.16 -11.48 -0.46
C ASP A 71 19.94 -11.81 -1.93
N PHE A 72 19.19 -10.97 -2.64
CA PHE A 72 19.03 -11.07 -4.09
C PHE A 72 20.12 -10.28 -4.81
N LYS A 73 20.53 -10.78 -5.97
CA LYS A 73 21.41 -10.11 -6.93
C LYS A 73 20.83 -10.27 -8.32
N VAL A 74 20.56 -9.14 -8.98
CA VAL A 74 20.03 -9.07 -10.33
C VAL A 74 21.06 -8.42 -11.25
N GLU A 75 21.45 -9.13 -12.32
CA GLU A 75 22.30 -8.54 -13.36
C GLU A 75 21.52 -7.54 -14.21
N ARG A 76 22.06 -6.32 -14.37
CA ARG A 76 21.39 -5.23 -15.09
C ARG A 76 21.59 -5.26 -16.59
N LYS A 77 22.68 -5.84 -17.07
CA LYS A 77 22.98 -5.93 -18.50
C LYS A 77 21.98 -6.87 -19.17
N VAL A 78 21.15 -6.33 -20.05
CA VAL A 78 20.25 -7.10 -20.90
C VAL A 78 21.02 -7.51 -22.16
N GLY A 79 21.22 -8.83 -22.34
CA GLY A 79 21.91 -9.38 -23.50
C GLY A 79 21.01 -9.48 -24.74
N LYS A 80 21.59 -9.89 -25.87
CA LYS A 80 20.84 -10.27 -27.07
C LYS A 80 20.22 -11.66 -26.89
N VAL A 81 18.93 -11.77 -27.17
CA VAL A 81 18.15 -12.96 -26.82
C VAL A 81 17.46 -13.55 -28.05
N GLY A 82 17.71 -14.84 -28.27
CA GLY A 82 17.02 -15.66 -29.23
C GLY A 82 15.81 -16.35 -28.63
N MET A 83 14.72 -16.37 -29.38
CA MET A 83 13.51 -17.12 -29.09
C MET A 83 13.32 -18.16 -30.20
N MET A 84 13.50 -19.44 -29.87
CA MET A 84 13.28 -20.53 -30.82
C MET A 84 11.99 -21.28 -30.50
N LEU A 85 11.10 -21.38 -31.49
CA LEU A 85 9.81 -22.02 -31.34
C LEU A 85 9.79 -23.40 -31.97
N VAL A 86 9.36 -24.42 -31.22
CA VAL A 86 8.97 -25.71 -31.80
C VAL A 86 7.52 -25.59 -32.27
N GLY A 87 7.25 -25.81 -33.55
CA GLY A 87 5.97 -25.49 -34.19
C GLY A 87 5.89 -24.03 -34.64
N TRP A 88 6.99 -23.46 -35.12
CA TRP A 88 7.09 -22.05 -35.51
C TRP A 88 6.10 -21.66 -36.63
N GLY A 89 5.83 -22.58 -37.56
CA GLY A 89 4.82 -22.42 -38.61
C GLY A 89 3.38 -22.59 -38.11
N GLY A 90 3.14 -22.90 -36.83
CA GLY A 90 1.80 -22.98 -36.25
C GLY A 90 1.06 -21.64 -36.20
N ASN A 91 -0.22 -21.68 -35.79
CA ASN A 91 -1.02 -20.45 -35.62
C ASN A 91 -0.36 -19.49 -34.63
N ASN A 92 0.06 -20.01 -33.46
CA ASN A 92 0.75 -19.23 -32.45
C ASN A 92 2.10 -18.69 -32.95
N GLY A 93 2.93 -19.56 -33.55
CA GLY A 93 4.28 -19.20 -33.98
C GLY A 93 4.29 -18.12 -35.07
N THR A 94 3.39 -18.19 -36.03
CA THR A 94 3.23 -17.15 -37.06
C THR A 94 2.66 -15.85 -36.49
N THR A 95 1.67 -15.94 -35.60
CA THR A 95 1.02 -14.78 -34.97
C THR A 95 2.00 -14.01 -34.08
N VAL A 96 2.75 -14.68 -33.20
CA VAL A 96 3.72 -14.02 -32.31
C VAL A 96 4.86 -13.36 -33.11
N THR A 97 5.32 -14.02 -34.19
CA THR A 97 6.38 -13.47 -35.05
C THR A 97 5.92 -12.21 -35.77
N ALA A 98 4.74 -12.26 -36.41
CA ALA A 98 4.16 -11.09 -37.06
C ALA A 98 3.83 -9.97 -36.07
N GLY A 99 3.34 -10.30 -34.87
CA GLY A 99 3.07 -9.34 -33.81
C GLY A 99 4.33 -8.60 -33.34
N ILE A 100 5.45 -9.32 -33.18
CA ILE A 100 6.74 -8.70 -32.84
C ILE A 100 7.25 -7.81 -33.98
N ILE A 101 7.20 -8.28 -35.24
CA ILE A 101 7.58 -7.46 -36.40
C ILE A 101 6.75 -6.18 -36.48
N ALA A 102 5.43 -6.29 -36.27
CA ALA A 102 4.53 -5.16 -36.33
C ALA A 102 4.83 -4.11 -35.26
N ASN A 103 5.08 -4.54 -34.03
CA ASN A 103 5.47 -3.65 -32.93
C ASN A 103 6.86 -3.03 -33.15
N ARG A 104 7.85 -3.83 -33.58
CA ARG A 104 9.21 -3.37 -33.89
C ARG A 104 9.22 -2.26 -34.94
N ARG A 105 8.34 -2.35 -35.94
CA ARG A 105 8.22 -1.38 -37.04
C ARG A 105 7.19 -0.27 -36.77
N GLY A 106 6.52 -0.27 -35.62
CA GLY A 106 5.46 0.69 -35.29
C GLY A 106 4.32 0.70 -36.31
N LEU A 107 3.94 -0.48 -36.82
CA LEU A 107 2.96 -0.58 -37.92
C LEU A 107 1.57 -0.14 -37.46
N VAL A 108 0.87 0.51 -38.38
CA VAL A 108 -0.55 0.82 -38.30
C VAL A 108 -1.23 0.13 -39.48
N TRP A 109 -2.38 -0.51 -39.26
CA TRP A 109 -3.18 -1.12 -40.33
C TRP A 109 -4.64 -0.73 -40.21
N ASP A 110 -5.32 -0.66 -41.35
CA ASP A 110 -6.75 -0.38 -41.39
C ASP A 110 -7.56 -1.60 -40.98
N THR A 111 -8.57 -1.35 -40.13
CA THR A 111 -9.65 -2.27 -39.80
C THR A 111 -10.98 -1.64 -40.18
N ARG A 112 -12.08 -2.39 -40.08
CA ARG A 112 -13.43 -1.84 -40.36
C ARG A 112 -13.80 -0.69 -39.42
N GLU A 113 -13.22 -0.68 -38.22
CA GLU A 113 -13.42 0.32 -37.18
C GLU A 113 -12.40 1.47 -37.24
N GLY A 114 -11.55 1.51 -38.28
CA GLY A 114 -10.50 2.51 -38.47
C GLY A 114 -9.08 1.96 -38.26
N PRO A 115 -8.06 2.84 -38.28
CA PRO A 115 -6.67 2.43 -38.14
C PRO A 115 -6.35 1.89 -36.74
N ARG A 116 -5.55 0.82 -36.68
CA ARG A 116 -5.06 0.19 -35.44
C ARG A 116 -3.54 0.22 -35.41
N LEU A 117 -2.98 0.68 -34.28
CA LEU A 117 -1.54 0.64 -34.00
C LEU A 117 -1.16 -0.71 -33.37
N ALA A 118 -0.01 -1.25 -33.78
CA ALA A 118 0.60 -2.42 -33.14
C ALA A 118 0.78 -2.21 -31.63
N ASN A 119 0.47 -3.25 -30.85
CA ASN A 119 0.62 -3.24 -29.39
C ASN A 119 0.87 -4.67 -28.88
N TYR A 120 1.11 -4.79 -27.58
CA TYR A 120 1.31 -6.07 -26.88
C TYR A 120 0.18 -6.40 -25.88
N TYR A 121 -1.05 -5.98 -26.17
CA TYR A 121 -2.18 -6.25 -25.28
C TYR A 121 -2.34 -7.75 -24.99
N GLY A 122 -2.70 -8.07 -23.75
CA GLY A 122 -2.78 -9.44 -23.25
C GLY A 122 -1.50 -9.94 -22.56
N SER A 123 -0.36 -9.28 -22.77
CA SER A 123 0.89 -9.55 -22.05
C SER A 123 0.85 -8.94 -20.65
N VAL A 124 1.13 -9.73 -19.62
CA VAL A 124 1.23 -9.24 -18.24
C VAL A 124 2.47 -8.38 -18.04
N VAL A 125 3.56 -8.68 -18.77
CA VAL A 125 4.81 -7.93 -18.68
C VAL A 125 4.71 -6.59 -19.41
N MET A 126 4.18 -6.59 -20.64
CA MET A 126 4.18 -5.41 -21.51
C MET A 126 2.93 -4.53 -21.38
N SER A 127 1.85 -5.02 -20.78
CA SER A 127 0.57 -4.29 -20.74
C SER A 127 -0.10 -4.30 -19.36
N SER A 128 0.62 -4.67 -18.31
CA SER A 128 0.14 -4.51 -16.93
C SER A 128 1.08 -3.65 -16.10
N THR A 129 0.60 -3.23 -14.94
CA THR A 129 1.34 -2.40 -14.00
C THR A 129 1.49 -3.06 -12.64
N MET A 130 2.47 -2.58 -11.89
CA MET A 130 2.67 -2.87 -10.48
C MET A 130 2.55 -1.56 -9.70
N LYS A 131 1.76 -1.58 -8.62
CA LYS A 131 1.74 -0.48 -7.66
C LYS A 131 3.17 -0.30 -7.13
N LEU A 132 3.67 0.92 -7.14
CA LEU A 132 4.93 1.32 -6.54
C LEU A 132 4.72 1.80 -5.10
N GLY A 133 3.66 2.57 -4.88
CA GLY A 133 3.28 3.11 -3.57
C GLY A 133 2.19 4.16 -3.70
N THR A 134 2.05 4.98 -2.67
CA THR A 134 1.08 6.09 -2.62
C THR A 134 1.84 7.40 -2.54
N GLU A 135 1.48 8.38 -3.37
CA GLU A 135 2.06 9.71 -3.31
C GLU A 135 1.58 10.45 -2.05
N ALA A 136 2.52 10.88 -1.20
CA ALA A 136 2.21 11.44 0.11
C ALA A 136 1.33 12.70 0.08
N LYS A 137 1.43 13.52 -0.97
CA LYS A 137 0.69 14.80 -1.07
C LYS A 137 -0.75 14.64 -1.55
N THR A 138 -1.03 13.62 -2.35
CA THR A 138 -2.32 13.48 -3.05
C THR A 138 -3.08 12.23 -2.63
N GLY A 139 -2.42 11.29 -1.94
CA GLY A 139 -2.98 9.98 -1.65
C GLY A 139 -3.15 9.10 -2.91
N LYS A 140 -2.67 9.55 -4.08
CA LYS A 140 -2.83 8.81 -5.33
C LYS A 140 -1.91 7.61 -5.37
N GLU A 141 -2.44 6.47 -5.79
CA GLU A 141 -1.63 5.30 -6.08
C GLU A 141 -0.76 5.52 -7.33
N ILE A 142 0.54 5.32 -7.17
CA ILE A 142 1.51 5.34 -8.26
C ILE A 142 1.72 3.92 -8.72
N ASN A 143 1.44 3.67 -10.00
CA ASN A 143 1.63 2.39 -10.66
C ASN A 143 2.67 2.57 -11.76
N ILE A 144 3.60 1.62 -11.87
CA ILE A 144 4.64 1.59 -12.91
C ILE A 144 4.40 0.40 -13.84
N PRO A 145 4.76 0.47 -15.13
CA PRO A 145 4.68 -0.69 -16.03
C PRO A 145 5.49 -1.86 -15.46
N PHE A 146 4.96 -3.08 -15.58
CA PHE A 146 5.61 -4.27 -15.01
C PHE A 146 7.04 -4.44 -15.56
N HIS A 147 7.22 -4.27 -16.87
CA HIS A 147 8.52 -4.41 -17.54
C HIS A 147 9.58 -3.38 -17.10
N ASP A 148 9.19 -2.31 -16.40
CA ASP A 148 10.10 -1.28 -15.92
C ASP A 148 10.60 -1.53 -14.49
N VAL A 149 10.05 -2.54 -13.79
CA VAL A 149 10.42 -2.89 -12.39
C VAL A 149 11.84 -3.44 -12.30
N LEU A 150 12.27 -4.18 -13.33
CA LEU A 150 13.60 -4.76 -13.47
C LEU A 150 14.08 -4.53 -14.92
N PRO A 151 15.39 -4.57 -15.20
CA PRO A 151 15.89 -4.46 -16.56
C PRO A 151 15.56 -5.74 -17.34
N MET A 152 14.44 -5.73 -18.07
CA MET A 152 13.92 -6.88 -18.83
C MET A 152 14.23 -6.76 -20.31
N VAL A 153 14.28 -7.90 -21.02
CA VAL A 153 14.31 -7.93 -22.49
C VAL A 153 13.00 -7.35 -23.02
N HIS A 154 13.09 -6.44 -23.98
CA HIS A 154 11.92 -5.97 -24.70
C HIS A 154 11.60 -6.92 -25.87
N PRO A 155 10.33 -7.29 -26.12
CA PRO A 155 10.00 -8.25 -27.18
C PRO A 155 10.40 -7.80 -28.59
N ASN A 156 10.48 -6.48 -28.84
CA ASN A 156 11.04 -5.94 -30.09
C ASN A 156 12.50 -6.37 -30.33
N ASP A 157 13.27 -6.71 -29.30
CA ASP A 157 14.69 -7.06 -29.43
C ASP A 157 14.93 -8.57 -29.60
N LEU A 158 13.87 -9.38 -29.54
CA LEU A 158 13.96 -10.83 -29.72
C LEU A 158 14.29 -11.19 -31.17
N VAL A 159 15.31 -12.03 -31.34
CA VAL A 159 15.57 -12.72 -32.61
C VAL A 159 14.77 -14.02 -32.62
N ILE A 160 13.91 -14.21 -33.62
CA ILE A 160 12.94 -15.31 -33.64
C ILE A 160 13.36 -16.34 -34.68
N GLY A 161 13.35 -17.61 -34.28
CA GLY A 161 13.65 -18.77 -35.13
C GLY A 161 12.84 -19.98 -34.68
N GLY A 162 13.12 -21.14 -35.26
CA GLY A 162 12.56 -22.39 -34.75
C GLY A 162 12.37 -23.47 -35.79
N TRP A 163 11.62 -24.49 -35.40
CA TRP A 163 11.40 -25.72 -36.14
C TRP A 163 9.92 -25.90 -36.44
N ASP A 164 9.58 -26.58 -37.53
CA ASP A 164 8.24 -27.07 -37.80
C ASP A 164 8.35 -28.30 -38.68
N ILE A 165 7.45 -29.27 -38.48
CA ILE A 165 7.34 -30.45 -39.34
C ILE A 165 6.85 -30.08 -40.75
N SER A 166 6.35 -28.86 -40.94
CA SER A 166 5.97 -28.30 -42.24
C SER A 166 7.02 -27.28 -42.73
N GLY A 167 7.41 -27.39 -44.00
CA GLY A 167 8.40 -26.52 -44.65
C GLY A 167 7.85 -25.20 -45.18
N MET A 168 6.58 -24.87 -44.91
CA MET A 168 5.98 -23.60 -45.28
C MET A 168 6.75 -22.43 -44.66
N ASN A 169 7.05 -21.40 -45.47
CA ASN A 169 7.55 -20.15 -44.90
C ASN A 169 6.47 -19.48 -44.03
N LEU A 170 6.86 -18.54 -43.17
CA LEU A 170 5.91 -17.96 -42.22
C LEU A 170 4.82 -17.12 -42.89
N ALA A 171 5.03 -16.57 -44.08
CA ALA A 171 3.98 -15.88 -44.81
C ALA A 171 2.86 -16.83 -45.26
N GLN A 172 3.22 -17.99 -45.82
CA GLN A 172 2.28 -19.04 -46.20
C GLN A 172 1.58 -19.64 -44.98
N ALA A 173 2.34 -19.88 -43.92
CA ALA A 173 1.82 -20.39 -42.67
C ALA A 173 0.88 -19.39 -41.97
N MET A 174 1.16 -18.09 -42.03
CA MET A 174 0.28 -17.00 -41.56
C MET A 174 -1.02 -16.93 -42.38
N ASP A 175 -0.94 -17.11 -43.70
CA ASP A 175 -2.13 -17.20 -44.56
C ASP A 175 -2.98 -18.45 -44.20
N ARG A 176 -2.35 -19.60 -43.93
CA ARG A 176 -3.03 -20.82 -43.44
C ARG A 176 -3.67 -20.62 -42.07
N ALA A 177 -3.00 -19.92 -41.16
CA ALA A 177 -3.48 -19.73 -39.79
C ALA A 177 -4.77 -18.89 -39.72
N ALA A 178 -4.95 -17.97 -40.67
CA ALA A 178 -6.15 -17.12 -40.80
C ALA A 178 -6.51 -16.34 -39.51
N VAL A 179 -5.49 -15.86 -38.79
CA VAL A 179 -5.63 -15.09 -37.54
C VAL A 179 -5.64 -13.57 -37.82
N LEU A 180 -4.61 -13.08 -38.51
CA LEU A 180 -4.36 -11.65 -38.64
C LEU A 180 -5.17 -11.00 -39.77
N GLU A 181 -5.51 -9.74 -39.56
CA GLU A 181 -6.17 -8.88 -40.54
C GLU A 181 -5.44 -8.84 -41.89
N PRO A 182 -6.13 -8.86 -43.05
CA PRO A 182 -5.50 -8.90 -44.37
C PRO A 182 -4.49 -7.77 -44.62
N THR A 183 -4.80 -6.56 -44.15
CA THR A 183 -3.92 -5.39 -44.29
C THR A 183 -2.63 -5.58 -43.50
N LEU A 184 -2.73 -6.04 -42.24
CA LEU A 184 -1.55 -6.35 -41.42
C LEU A 184 -0.71 -7.45 -42.07
N LYS A 185 -1.34 -8.54 -42.53
CA LYS A 185 -0.64 -9.62 -43.25
C LYS A 185 0.16 -9.07 -44.42
N SER A 186 -0.42 -8.18 -45.22
CA SER A 186 0.24 -7.58 -46.38
C SER A 186 1.48 -6.77 -46.00
N LEU A 187 1.44 -6.04 -44.88
CA LEU A 187 2.55 -5.21 -44.40
C LEU A 187 3.76 -6.01 -43.89
N VAL A 188 3.54 -7.21 -43.38
CA VAL A 188 4.61 -8.12 -42.87
C VAL A 188 4.97 -9.24 -43.84
N LYS A 189 4.19 -9.43 -44.92
CA LYS A 189 4.30 -10.57 -45.85
C LYS A 189 5.70 -10.78 -46.40
N LYS A 190 6.36 -9.70 -46.84
CA LYS A 190 7.69 -9.79 -47.46
C LYS A 190 8.72 -10.38 -46.50
N GLU A 191 8.79 -9.83 -45.28
CA GLU A 191 9.71 -10.26 -44.23
C GLU A 191 9.39 -11.69 -43.76
N MET A 192 8.11 -11.98 -43.54
CA MET A 192 7.65 -13.32 -43.14
C MET A 192 7.90 -14.41 -44.20
N ALA A 193 7.99 -14.04 -45.49
CA ALA A 193 8.26 -14.99 -46.57
C ALA A 193 9.73 -15.44 -46.62
N GLU A 194 10.64 -14.65 -46.06
CA GLU A 194 12.07 -14.94 -45.95
C GLU A 194 12.36 -15.89 -44.76
N MET A 195 11.42 -15.98 -43.80
CA MET A 195 11.54 -16.82 -42.60
C MET A 195 11.02 -18.23 -42.86
N LYS A 196 11.89 -19.24 -42.77
CA LYS A 196 11.57 -20.66 -42.94
C LYS A 196 11.91 -21.46 -41.68
N PRO A 197 11.01 -22.34 -41.21
CA PRO A 197 11.33 -23.24 -40.11
C PRO A 197 12.44 -24.24 -40.47
N LEU A 198 13.28 -24.55 -39.49
CA LEU A 198 14.20 -25.68 -39.54
C LEU A 198 13.43 -27.01 -39.57
N PRO A 199 13.98 -28.09 -40.16
CA PRO A 199 13.38 -29.42 -40.11
C PRO A 199 13.22 -29.91 -38.67
N SER A 200 12.07 -30.46 -38.33
CA SER A 200 11.76 -30.93 -36.97
C SER A 200 11.78 -32.46 -36.87
N ILE A 201 11.89 -32.96 -35.64
CA ILE A 201 11.61 -34.35 -35.31
C ILE A 201 10.12 -34.63 -35.51
N TYR A 202 9.78 -35.81 -36.06
CA TYR A 202 8.41 -36.30 -36.17
C TYR A 202 8.32 -37.80 -35.81
N TYR A 203 7.69 -38.10 -34.67
CA TYR A 203 7.34 -39.48 -34.26
C TYR A 203 5.82 -39.64 -34.39
N PRO A 204 5.31 -40.36 -35.42
CA PRO A 204 3.90 -40.33 -35.78
C PRO A 204 2.91 -40.71 -34.66
N ASP A 205 3.28 -41.61 -33.75
CA ASP A 205 2.39 -42.08 -32.68
C ASP A 205 2.11 -41.02 -31.59
N PHE A 206 2.96 -39.99 -31.47
CA PHE A 206 2.79 -38.99 -30.42
C PHE A 206 1.72 -37.94 -30.73
N ILE A 207 1.45 -37.64 -32.01
CA ILE A 207 0.43 -36.67 -32.43
C ILE A 207 -0.68 -37.35 -33.22
N ALA A 208 -1.74 -36.61 -33.57
CA ALA A 208 -2.85 -37.20 -34.31
C ALA A 208 -2.41 -37.67 -35.71
N ALA A 209 -2.91 -38.82 -36.16
CA ALA A 209 -2.57 -39.37 -37.48
C ALA A 209 -2.93 -38.42 -38.64
N ASN A 210 -3.92 -37.54 -38.44
CA ASN A 210 -4.32 -36.50 -39.39
C ASN A 210 -3.28 -35.38 -39.59
N GLN A 211 -2.13 -35.45 -38.93
CA GLN A 211 -1.00 -34.53 -39.15
C GLN A 211 0.00 -35.06 -40.20
N GLY A 212 -0.13 -36.30 -40.68
CA GLY A 212 0.81 -36.92 -41.62
C GLY A 212 1.04 -36.10 -42.90
N ASP A 213 -0.04 -35.61 -43.52
CA ASP A 213 0.05 -34.82 -44.77
C ASP A 213 0.75 -33.45 -44.58
N ARG A 214 0.86 -32.98 -43.33
CA ARG A 214 1.54 -31.71 -43.00
C ARG A 214 3.05 -31.90 -42.80
N ALA A 215 3.50 -33.14 -42.59
CA ALA A 215 4.87 -33.47 -42.18
C ALA A 215 5.80 -33.64 -43.40
N ASP A 216 6.29 -32.53 -43.97
CA ASP A 216 7.17 -32.50 -45.15
C ASP A 216 8.59 -31.92 -44.89
N ASN A 217 8.88 -31.51 -43.65
CA ASN A 217 10.13 -30.87 -43.24
C ASN A 217 10.71 -31.55 -41.99
N LEU A 218 11.32 -32.72 -42.20
CA LEU A 218 11.64 -33.66 -41.14
C LEU A 218 13.14 -33.94 -41.02
N LEU A 219 13.59 -34.17 -39.79
CA LEU A 219 14.86 -34.87 -39.54
C LEU A 219 14.70 -36.37 -39.86
N GLU A 220 15.77 -37.00 -40.32
CA GLU A 220 15.74 -38.42 -40.69
C GLU A 220 15.62 -39.33 -39.45
N GLY A 221 14.55 -40.12 -39.40
CA GLY A 221 14.28 -41.08 -38.32
C GLY A 221 12.88 -40.91 -37.74
N SER A 222 12.33 -41.99 -37.20
CA SER A 222 10.95 -42.03 -36.66
C SER A 222 10.86 -42.41 -35.18
N LYS A 223 12.01 -42.55 -34.51
CA LYS A 223 12.15 -42.88 -33.08
C LYS A 223 13.18 -41.97 -32.42
N ALA A 224 13.14 -41.89 -31.09
CA ALA A 224 14.15 -41.20 -30.30
C ALA A 224 15.56 -41.69 -30.64
N SER A 225 16.52 -40.77 -30.67
CA SER A 225 17.92 -41.12 -30.93
C SER A 225 18.84 -40.00 -30.44
N LEU A 226 20.09 -40.34 -30.15
CA LEU A 226 21.11 -39.34 -29.84
C LEU A 226 21.46 -38.46 -31.05
N VAL A 227 21.21 -38.93 -32.28
CA VAL A 227 21.38 -38.13 -33.50
C VAL A 227 20.40 -36.98 -33.52
N HIS A 228 19.13 -37.22 -33.17
CA HIS A 228 18.13 -36.17 -33.04
C HIS A 228 18.50 -35.17 -31.94
N VAL A 229 18.95 -35.64 -30.77
CA VAL A 229 19.42 -34.75 -29.69
C VAL A 229 20.55 -33.85 -30.20
N GLU A 230 21.60 -34.43 -30.79
CA GLU A 230 22.78 -33.66 -31.20
C GLU A 230 22.47 -32.69 -32.35
N GLN A 231 21.59 -33.05 -33.27
CA GLN A 231 21.14 -32.13 -34.32
C GLN A 231 20.43 -30.91 -33.73
N LEU A 232 19.50 -31.11 -32.78
CA LEU A 232 18.82 -29.99 -32.11
C LEU A 232 19.79 -29.12 -31.30
N ARG A 233 20.77 -29.72 -30.63
CA ARG A 233 21.84 -28.99 -29.94
C ARG A 233 22.68 -28.17 -30.91
N LYS A 234 23.00 -28.72 -32.09
CA LYS A 234 23.69 -27.99 -33.16
C LYS A 234 22.86 -26.81 -33.65
N ASP A 235 21.57 -27.01 -33.92
CA ASP A 235 20.67 -25.96 -34.37
C ASP A 235 20.60 -24.79 -33.38
N ILE A 236 20.54 -25.07 -32.07
CA ILE A 236 20.57 -24.05 -31.01
C ILE A 236 21.89 -23.27 -31.03
N ARG A 237 23.04 -23.96 -31.14
CA ARG A 237 24.37 -23.34 -31.21
C ARG A 237 24.54 -22.49 -32.46
N ASP A 238 24.16 -23.02 -33.61
CA ASP A 238 24.22 -22.32 -34.90
C ASP A 238 23.34 -21.06 -34.89
N PHE A 239 22.12 -21.17 -34.35
CA PHE A 239 21.22 -20.01 -34.23
C PHE A 239 21.80 -18.93 -33.32
N LYS A 240 22.40 -19.35 -32.19
CA LYS A 240 23.09 -18.47 -31.24
C LYS A 240 24.28 -17.76 -31.89
N GLU A 241 25.15 -18.50 -32.59
CA GLU A 241 26.35 -17.97 -33.25
C GLU A 241 25.98 -17.04 -34.41
N THR A 242 25.10 -17.47 -35.31
CA THR A 242 24.70 -16.73 -36.52
C THR A 242 24.16 -15.34 -36.20
N HIS A 243 23.45 -15.20 -35.08
CA HIS A 243 22.82 -13.93 -34.69
C HIS A 243 23.57 -13.19 -33.56
N GLY A 244 24.72 -13.73 -33.11
CA GLY A 244 25.52 -13.16 -32.02
C GLY A 244 24.72 -13.00 -30.72
N LEU A 245 24.00 -14.05 -30.33
CA LEU A 245 23.10 -14.04 -29.18
C LEU A 245 23.84 -14.45 -27.89
N ASP A 246 23.51 -13.79 -26.79
CA ASP A 246 24.03 -14.17 -25.47
C ASP A 246 23.27 -15.38 -24.91
N LYS A 247 21.95 -15.44 -25.17
CA LYS A 247 21.04 -16.48 -24.68
C LYS A 247 20.05 -16.92 -25.75
N VAL A 248 19.61 -18.18 -25.65
CA VAL A 248 18.51 -18.74 -26.43
C VAL A 248 17.51 -19.34 -25.45
N ILE A 249 16.24 -19.02 -25.63
CA ILE A 249 15.11 -19.66 -24.94
C ILE A 249 14.34 -20.45 -25.99
N VAL A 250 14.06 -21.71 -25.68
CA VAL A 250 13.29 -22.60 -26.54
C VAL A 250 11.91 -22.81 -25.95
N GLN A 251 10.88 -22.73 -26.79
CA GLN A 251 9.50 -22.91 -26.35
C GLN A 251 8.70 -23.80 -27.30
N TRP A 252 8.08 -24.83 -26.72
CA TRP A 252 7.16 -25.70 -27.42
C TRP A 252 5.81 -25.02 -27.63
N THR A 253 5.42 -24.84 -28.89
CA THR A 253 4.10 -24.37 -29.31
C THR A 253 3.55 -25.21 -30.47
N ALA A 254 4.09 -26.43 -30.62
CA ALA A 254 3.66 -27.39 -31.62
C ALA A 254 2.41 -28.16 -31.15
N ASN A 255 1.97 -29.09 -32.00
CA ASN A 255 0.86 -29.98 -31.72
C ASN A 255 0.92 -30.57 -30.30
N THR A 256 -0.24 -30.69 -29.67
CA THR A 256 -0.38 -31.44 -28.42
C THR A 256 -0.04 -32.91 -28.68
N GLU A 257 0.93 -33.43 -27.94
CA GLU A 257 1.25 -34.86 -27.95
C GLU A 257 0.34 -35.64 -26.98
N ARG A 258 0.25 -36.96 -27.16
CA ARG A 258 -0.25 -37.86 -26.11
C ARG A 258 0.68 -37.84 -24.91
N TYR A 259 0.19 -38.30 -23.76
CA TYR A 259 1.08 -38.58 -22.63
C TYR A 259 2.01 -39.75 -22.96
N ALA A 260 3.25 -39.65 -22.52
CA ALA A 260 4.17 -40.77 -22.41
C ALA A 260 3.92 -41.52 -21.09
N ASP A 261 4.02 -42.84 -21.10
CA ASP A 261 3.93 -43.64 -19.89
C ASP A 261 5.18 -43.43 -19.02
N ILE A 262 4.99 -43.31 -17.69
CA ILE A 262 6.11 -43.23 -16.74
C ILE A 262 6.48 -44.66 -16.34
N ILE A 263 7.67 -45.11 -16.75
CA ILE A 263 8.12 -46.49 -16.62
C ILE A 263 9.46 -46.51 -15.86
N GLU A 264 9.49 -47.26 -14.76
CA GLU A 264 10.71 -47.52 -13.97
C GLU A 264 11.78 -48.18 -14.87
N GLY A 265 13.02 -47.68 -14.80
CA GLY A 265 14.12 -48.13 -15.66
C GLY A 265 14.15 -47.50 -17.06
N VAL A 266 13.18 -46.66 -17.43
CA VAL A 266 13.10 -46.01 -18.75
C VAL A 266 13.19 -44.50 -18.66
N ASN A 267 12.25 -43.82 -17.99
CA ASN A 267 12.16 -42.35 -17.97
C ASN A 267 11.95 -41.78 -16.55
N ASP A 268 12.23 -42.60 -15.55
CA ASP A 268 12.17 -42.33 -14.11
C ASP A 268 13.41 -41.59 -13.58
N THR A 269 14.57 -41.79 -14.19
CA THR A 269 15.83 -41.13 -13.82
C THR A 269 16.54 -40.54 -15.04
N ALA A 270 17.43 -39.57 -14.81
CA ALA A 270 18.19 -38.90 -15.86
C ALA A 270 19.04 -39.90 -16.68
N ASP A 271 19.69 -40.85 -16.01
CA ASP A 271 20.54 -41.83 -16.69
C ASP A 271 19.71 -42.86 -17.47
N ASN A 272 18.55 -43.28 -16.94
CA ASN A 272 17.64 -44.17 -17.66
C ASN A 272 17.05 -43.46 -18.89
N LEU A 273 16.64 -42.19 -18.74
CA LEU A 273 16.09 -41.41 -19.84
C LEU A 273 17.10 -41.27 -20.99
N MET A 274 18.37 -41.00 -20.69
CA MET A 274 19.41 -40.92 -21.71
C MET A 274 19.64 -42.26 -22.42
N LYS A 275 19.61 -43.39 -21.70
CA LYS A 275 19.67 -44.73 -22.30
C LYS A 275 18.44 -45.05 -23.15
N ALA A 276 17.26 -44.61 -22.72
CA ALA A 276 16.01 -44.80 -23.47
C ALA A 276 16.03 -44.02 -24.80
N VAL A 277 16.62 -42.82 -24.82
CA VAL A 277 16.88 -42.07 -26.06
C VAL A 277 17.85 -42.84 -26.97
N GLU A 278 18.95 -43.34 -26.43
CA GLU A 278 19.95 -44.12 -27.20
C GLU A 278 19.35 -45.39 -27.82
N ALA A 279 18.47 -46.07 -27.08
CA ALA A 279 17.77 -47.27 -27.53
C ALA A 279 16.57 -47.00 -28.46
N GLY A 280 16.17 -45.73 -28.64
CA GLY A 280 14.99 -45.36 -29.40
C GLY A 280 13.67 -45.89 -28.81
N HIS A 281 13.55 -45.82 -27.48
CA HIS A 281 12.38 -46.29 -26.76
C HIS A 281 11.10 -45.53 -27.16
N GLU A 282 9.97 -46.25 -27.24
CA GLU A 282 8.71 -45.73 -27.80
C GLU A 282 8.03 -44.67 -26.93
N GLU A 283 8.31 -44.67 -25.62
CA GLU A 283 7.82 -43.69 -24.64
C GLU A 283 8.74 -42.47 -24.45
N VAL A 284 9.64 -42.21 -25.40
CA VAL A 284 10.42 -40.98 -25.47
C VAL A 284 9.87 -40.10 -26.60
N SER A 285 9.14 -39.05 -26.22
CA SER A 285 8.47 -38.16 -27.16
C SER A 285 9.44 -37.20 -27.87
N PRO A 286 9.04 -36.61 -29.02
CA PRO A 286 9.78 -35.50 -29.60
C PRO A 286 10.00 -34.35 -28.62
N SER A 287 8.97 -33.95 -27.86
CA SER A 287 9.10 -32.87 -26.87
C SER A 287 10.14 -33.18 -25.78
N THR A 288 10.25 -34.44 -25.33
CA THR A 288 11.29 -34.86 -24.38
C THR A 288 12.69 -34.79 -25.02
N VAL A 289 12.85 -35.14 -26.29
CA VAL A 289 14.13 -34.99 -27.02
C VAL A 289 14.53 -33.52 -27.14
N PHE A 290 13.59 -32.62 -27.41
CA PHE A 290 13.83 -31.17 -27.38
C PHE A 290 14.24 -30.68 -25.99
N ALA A 291 13.53 -31.11 -24.94
CA ALA A 291 13.86 -30.74 -23.57
C ALA A 291 15.29 -31.18 -23.19
N ILE A 292 15.69 -32.41 -23.54
CA ILE A 292 17.04 -32.93 -23.32
C ILE A 292 18.08 -32.07 -24.06
N ALA A 293 17.86 -31.78 -25.35
CA ALA A 293 18.78 -30.95 -26.12
C ALA A 293 18.97 -29.55 -25.50
N CYS A 294 17.88 -28.94 -25.04
CA CYS A 294 17.92 -27.63 -24.40
C CYS A 294 18.63 -27.67 -23.04
N ILE A 295 18.37 -28.68 -22.22
CA ILE A 295 19.04 -28.88 -20.93
C ILE A 295 20.56 -29.02 -21.13
N LEU A 296 20.99 -29.81 -22.13
CA LEU A 296 22.41 -30.02 -22.43
C LEU A 296 23.11 -28.78 -23.00
N GLU A 297 22.38 -27.87 -23.65
CA GLU A 297 22.89 -26.56 -24.10
C GLU A 297 22.69 -25.43 -23.06
N ASN A 298 22.12 -25.75 -21.89
CA ASN A 298 21.72 -24.78 -20.87
C ASN A 298 20.83 -23.65 -21.43
N ALA A 299 19.96 -23.98 -22.38
CA ALA A 299 18.93 -23.11 -22.92
C ALA A 299 17.62 -23.37 -22.16
N PRO A 300 16.97 -22.35 -21.56
CA PRO A 300 15.68 -22.56 -20.91
C PRO A 300 14.65 -23.16 -21.87
N PHE A 301 13.96 -24.21 -21.43
CA PHE A 301 12.94 -24.89 -22.23
C PHE A 301 11.55 -24.78 -21.61
N ILE A 302 10.60 -24.25 -22.37
CA ILE A 302 9.24 -24.00 -21.91
C ILE A 302 8.24 -24.85 -22.70
N ASN A 303 7.49 -25.69 -22.02
CA ASN A 303 6.43 -26.48 -22.63
C ASN A 303 5.09 -25.73 -22.62
N GLY A 304 4.67 -25.25 -23.80
CA GLY A 304 3.40 -24.57 -24.00
C GLY A 304 2.19 -25.46 -24.24
N SER A 305 2.38 -26.79 -24.25
CA SER A 305 1.35 -27.80 -24.55
C SER A 305 1.17 -28.76 -23.37
N PRO A 306 0.08 -29.55 -23.31
CA PRO A 306 -0.31 -30.26 -22.09
C PRO A 306 0.34 -31.63 -21.87
N GLN A 307 1.11 -32.15 -22.83
CA GLN A 307 1.78 -33.43 -22.66
C GLN A 307 2.83 -33.38 -21.53
N ASN A 308 3.07 -34.52 -20.89
CA ASN A 308 4.02 -34.69 -19.79
C ASN A 308 5.49 -34.77 -20.26
N THR A 309 5.94 -33.75 -21.02
CA THR A 309 7.32 -33.64 -21.53
C THR A 309 8.37 -33.86 -20.42
N PHE A 310 8.09 -33.30 -19.25
CA PHE A 310 8.95 -33.31 -18.07
C PHE A 310 8.71 -34.55 -17.20
N VAL A 311 8.98 -35.72 -17.78
CA VAL A 311 9.07 -36.99 -17.03
C VAL A 311 10.10 -36.88 -15.89
N PRO A 312 10.03 -37.71 -14.83
CA PRO A 312 10.93 -37.59 -13.68
C PRO A 312 12.42 -37.56 -14.07
N GLY A 313 12.84 -38.35 -15.05
CA GLY A 313 14.19 -38.33 -15.57
C GLY A 313 14.60 -37.01 -16.23
N ALA A 314 13.67 -36.31 -16.88
CA ALA A 314 13.93 -35.00 -17.49
C ALA A 314 14.07 -33.90 -16.42
N ILE A 315 13.27 -33.96 -15.36
CA ILE A 315 13.39 -33.05 -14.20
C ILE A 315 14.75 -33.27 -13.52
N GLN A 316 15.11 -34.52 -13.24
CA GLN A 316 16.41 -34.84 -12.64
C GLN A 316 17.58 -34.42 -13.54
N LEU A 317 17.45 -34.54 -14.85
CA LEU A 317 18.45 -34.07 -15.80
C LEU A 317 18.59 -32.53 -15.74
N ALA A 318 17.47 -31.80 -15.71
CA ALA A 318 17.49 -30.34 -15.59
C ALA A 318 18.13 -29.88 -14.26
N GLU A 319 17.88 -30.58 -13.16
CA GLU A 319 18.53 -30.33 -11.86
C GLU A 319 20.04 -30.60 -11.91
N LYS A 320 20.46 -31.72 -12.52
CA LYS A 320 21.87 -32.10 -12.68
C LYS A 320 22.69 -31.05 -13.44
N TYR A 321 22.10 -30.42 -14.44
CA TYR A 321 22.75 -29.40 -15.27
C TYR A 321 22.45 -27.95 -14.82
N GLY A 322 21.58 -27.76 -13.82
CA GLY A 322 21.13 -26.43 -13.40
C GLY A 322 20.37 -25.65 -14.48
N ALA A 323 19.79 -26.35 -15.46
CA ALA A 323 19.08 -25.76 -16.58
C ALA A 323 17.62 -25.49 -16.23
N PHE A 324 17.05 -24.41 -16.77
CA PHE A 324 15.66 -24.05 -16.48
C PHE A 324 14.65 -24.74 -17.40
N ILE A 325 13.60 -25.27 -16.78
CA ILE A 325 12.43 -25.82 -17.43
C ILE A 325 11.14 -25.21 -16.85
N GLY A 326 10.11 -25.12 -17.67
CA GLY A 326 8.81 -24.61 -17.24
C GLY A 326 7.67 -25.09 -18.13
N GLY A 327 6.48 -25.19 -17.59
CA GLY A 327 5.30 -25.75 -18.25
C GLY A 327 4.22 -26.06 -17.22
N ASP A 328 3.05 -26.59 -17.56
CA ASP A 328 2.63 -27.03 -18.90
C ASP A 328 1.33 -26.33 -19.34
N ASP A 329 1.16 -26.25 -20.67
CA ASP A 329 -0.04 -25.76 -21.40
C ASP A 329 -0.42 -24.28 -21.21
N PHE A 330 -0.50 -23.49 -22.28
CA PHE A 330 -0.83 -22.06 -22.20
C PHE A 330 -2.18 -21.75 -21.55
N LYS A 331 -2.21 -20.91 -20.53
CA LYS A 331 -3.45 -20.45 -19.89
C LYS A 331 -3.99 -19.16 -20.54
N SER A 332 -4.57 -19.31 -21.72
CA SER A 332 -5.10 -18.21 -22.56
C SER A 332 -6.47 -17.67 -22.09
N GLY A 333 -7.56 -18.31 -22.53
CA GLY A 333 -8.94 -17.81 -22.35
C GLY A 333 -9.72 -18.50 -21.23
N GLN A 334 -10.43 -19.58 -21.55
CA GLN A 334 -11.37 -20.28 -20.64
C GLN A 334 -10.74 -20.64 -19.29
N THR A 335 -9.61 -21.35 -19.29
CA THR A 335 -8.98 -21.81 -18.04
C THR A 335 -8.47 -20.64 -17.20
N LYS A 336 -8.02 -19.55 -17.82
CA LYS A 336 -7.59 -18.34 -17.11
C LYS A 336 -8.77 -17.74 -16.33
N MET A 337 -9.92 -17.58 -17.00
CA MET A 337 -11.16 -17.12 -16.37
C MET A 337 -11.64 -18.07 -15.27
N LYS A 338 -11.63 -19.38 -15.51
CA LYS A 338 -11.99 -20.40 -14.52
C LYS A 338 -11.14 -20.28 -13.25
N SER A 339 -9.81 -20.20 -13.39
CA SER A 339 -8.89 -20.08 -12.25
C SER A 339 -9.01 -18.79 -11.44
N ALA A 340 -9.66 -17.75 -11.99
CA ALA A 340 -9.98 -16.53 -11.28
C ALA A 340 -11.38 -16.59 -10.63
N LEU A 341 -12.37 -17.08 -11.37
CA LEU A 341 -13.75 -17.16 -10.92
C LEU A 341 -13.94 -18.18 -9.79
N VAL A 342 -13.35 -19.36 -9.92
CA VAL A 342 -13.45 -20.41 -8.90
C VAL A 342 -12.81 -19.98 -7.59
N ASP A 343 -11.62 -19.37 -7.64
CA ASP A 343 -10.95 -18.80 -6.46
C ASP A 343 -11.85 -17.74 -5.79
N PHE A 344 -12.43 -16.83 -6.57
CA PHE A 344 -13.37 -15.83 -6.05
C PHE A 344 -14.58 -16.47 -5.35
N MET A 345 -15.26 -17.43 -6.01
CA MET A 345 -16.48 -18.03 -5.47
C MET A 345 -16.21 -18.79 -4.17
N ILE A 346 -15.16 -19.62 -4.13
CA ILE A 346 -14.81 -20.39 -2.94
C ILE A 346 -14.39 -19.47 -1.78
N ASN A 347 -13.59 -18.42 -2.05
CA ASN A 347 -13.22 -17.46 -1.00
C ASN A 347 -14.41 -16.61 -0.54
N ALA A 348 -15.45 -16.45 -1.36
CA ALA A 348 -16.70 -15.79 -0.97
C ALA A 348 -17.65 -16.72 -0.16
N GLY A 349 -17.24 -17.95 0.13
CA GLY A 349 -18.07 -18.91 0.88
C GLY A 349 -19.16 -19.57 0.02
N ILE A 350 -19.03 -19.55 -1.30
CA ILE A 350 -19.98 -20.14 -2.25
C ILE A 350 -19.46 -21.52 -2.67
N LYS A 351 -20.26 -22.57 -2.43
CA LYS A 351 -19.86 -23.95 -2.71
C LYS A 351 -20.20 -24.33 -4.14
N LEU A 352 -19.20 -24.41 -5.01
CA LEU A 352 -19.38 -25.00 -6.34
C LEU A 352 -19.67 -26.49 -6.22
N THR A 353 -20.74 -26.95 -6.86
CA THR A 353 -21.14 -28.37 -6.92
C THR A 353 -21.04 -28.93 -8.33
N SER A 354 -21.09 -28.09 -9.37
CA SER A 354 -20.84 -28.52 -10.76
C SER A 354 -20.15 -27.44 -11.59
N ILE A 355 -19.22 -27.87 -12.44
CA ILE A 355 -18.50 -27.07 -13.43
C ILE A 355 -18.56 -27.80 -14.77
N SER A 356 -19.25 -27.23 -15.75
CA SER A 356 -19.32 -27.77 -17.11
C SER A 356 -18.59 -26.86 -18.09
N SER A 357 -17.53 -27.33 -18.75
CA SER A 357 -16.68 -26.54 -19.64
C SER A 357 -16.64 -27.12 -21.06
N TYR A 358 -17.46 -26.56 -21.96
CA TYR A 358 -17.49 -26.94 -23.37
C TYR A 358 -16.64 -26.01 -24.23
N ASN A 359 -16.00 -26.56 -25.25
CA ASN A 359 -15.18 -25.80 -26.19
C ASN A 359 -15.35 -26.33 -27.61
N HIS A 360 -15.35 -25.44 -28.60
CA HIS A 360 -15.12 -25.83 -29.99
C HIS A 360 -14.30 -24.81 -30.76
N LEU A 361 -13.44 -25.30 -31.65
CA LEU A 361 -12.49 -24.54 -32.46
C LEU A 361 -12.20 -25.26 -33.78
N GLY A 362 -11.80 -24.52 -34.81
CA GLY A 362 -11.65 -25.00 -36.18
C GLY A 362 -10.24 -24.90 -36.75
N ASN A 363 -9.26 -24.49 -35.94
CA ASN A 363 -7.85 -24.42 -36.33
C ASN A 363 -7.15 -25.80 -36.21
N ASN A 364 -5.87 -25.85 -36.54
CA ASN A 364 -5.08 -27.10 -36.50
C ASN A 364 -4.96 -27.69 -35.07
N ASP A 365 -5.03 -26.86 -34.02
CA ASP A 365 -5.07 -27.35 -32.64
C ASP A 365 -6.34 -28.18 -32.41
N GLY A 366 -7.51 -27.64 -32.77
CA GLY A 366 -8.77 -28.39 -32.74
C GLY A 366 -8.74 -29.66 -33.57
N MET A 367 -8.13 -29.63 -34.75
CA MET A 367 -8.01 -30.80 -35.61
C MET A 367 -7.15 -31.90 -34.97
N ASN A 368 -6.02 -31.53 -34.35
CA ASN A 368 -5.17 -32.49 -33.63
C ASN A 368 -5.86 -33.05 -32.38
N LEU A 369 -6.55 -32.20 -31.62
CA LEU A 369 -7.31 -32.58 -30.41
C LEU A 369 -8.60 -33.37 -30.72
N SER A 370 -8.95 -33.59 -31.99
CA SER A 370 -10.05 -34.49 -32.36
C SER A 370 -9.74 -35.97 -32.09
N SER A 371 -8.46 -36.32 -31.94
CA SER A 371 -8.01 -37.65 -31.54
C SER A 371 -8.03 -37.80 -30.02
N GLN A 372 -8.52 -38.94 -29.54
CA GLN A 372 -8.75 -39.19 -28.11
C GLN A 372 -7.47 -39.12 -27.27
N LYS A 373 -6.34 -39.66 -27.75
CA LYS A 373 -5.07 -39.67 -27.00
C LYS A 373 -4.55 -38.24 -26.75
N GLN A 374 -4.65 -37.36 -27.75
CA GLN A 374 -4.23 -35.96 -27.66
C GLN A 374 -5.23 -35.12 -26.86
N PHE A 375 -6.54 -35.41 -27.00
CA PHE A 375 -7.58 -34.80 -26.16
C PHE A 375 -7.35 -35.09 -24.68
N ARG A 376 -7.00 -36.33 -24.32
CA ARG A 376 -6.76 -36.74 -22.93
C ARG A 376 -5.71 -35.87 -22.23
N SER A 377 -4.62 -35.52 -22.91
CA SER A 377 -3.61 -34.59 -22.38
C SER A 377 -4.24 -33.25 -21.97
N LYS A 378 -5.08 -32.69 -22.84
CA LYS A 378 -5.76 -31.40 -22.64
C LYS A 378 -6.88 -31.46 -21.62
N GLU A 379 -7.53 -32.61 -21.50
CA GLU A 379 -8.57 -32.87 -20.50
C GLU A 379 -7.97 -32.81 -19.09
N ILE A 380 -6.86 -33.53 -18.85
CA ILE A 380 -6.16 -33.55 -17.56
C ILE A 380 -5.74 -32.13 -17.14
N SER A 381 -5.08 -31.36 -18.01
CA SER A 381 -4.61 -30.01 -17.67
C SER A 381 -5.74 -29.00 -17.40
N LYS A 382 -6.94 -29.25 -17.93
CA LYS A 382 -8.11 -28.37 -17.75
C LYS A 382 -8.97 -28.73 -16.55
N SER A 383 -8.95 -29.98 -16.12
CA SER A 383 -9.74 -30.46 -14.98
C SER A 383 -9.05 -30.12 -13.66
N ASN A 384 -7.75 -30.38 -13.54
CA ASN A 384 -7.02 -30.25 -12.26
C ASN A 384 -6.84 -28.81 -11.74
N VAL A 385 -7.24 -27.81 -12.53
CA VAL A 385 -7.02 -26.39 -12.23
C VAL A 385 -7.83 -25.89 -11.02
N VAL A 386 -8.78 -26.67 -10.51
CA VAL A 386 -9.65 -26.28 -9.38
C VAL A 386 -9.31 -27.01 -8.08
N ASP A 387 -8.47 -28.06 -8.13
CA ASP A 387 -8.28 -29.01 -7.03
C ASP A 387 -7.72 -28.34 -5.78
N ASP A 388 -6.70 -27.49 -5.93
CA ASP A 388 -6.05 -26.79 -4.82
C ASP A 388 -6.99 -25.79 -4.11
N MET A 389 -7.91 -25.18 -4.87
CA MET A 389 -8.89 -24.24 -4.31
C MET A 389 -9.99 -24.98 -3.54
N VAL A 390 -10.43 -26.14 -4.03
CA VAL A 390 -11.42 -27.01 -3.36
C VAL A 390 -10.83 -27.59 -2.07
N GLU A 391 -9.62 -28.15 -2.14
CA GLU A 391 -8.93 -28.75 -0.99
C GLU A 391 -8.65 -27.72 0.12
N ALA A 392 -8.38 -26.46 -0.25
CA ALA A 392 -8.10 -25.39 0.71
C ALA A 392 -9.31 -24.96 1.56
N ASN A 393 -10.55 -25.36 1.23
CA ASN A 393 -11.75 -24.93 1.95
C ASN A 393 -12.56 -26.10 2.54
N ASN A 394 -12.13 -26.52 3.72
CA ASN A 394 -12.69 -27.63 4.51
C ASN A 394 -14.08 -27.32 5.09
N VAL A 395 -14.54 -26.07 5.01
CA VAL A 395 -15.87 -25.66 5.48
C VAL A 395 -16.93 -25.98 4.43
N LEU A 396 -16.61 -25.75 3.14
CA LEU A 396 -17.50 -26.04 2.03
C LEU A 396 -17.39 -27.49 1.56
N TYR A 397 -16.19 -28.06 1.58
CA TYR A 397 -15.88 -29.38 1.05
C TYR A 397 -15.34 -30.32 2.13
N LYS A 398 -15.85 -31.54 2.18
CA LYS A 398 -15.27 -32.63 2.98
C LYS A 398 -13.94 -33.08 2.36
N PRO A 399 -13.06 -33.76 3.13
CA PRO A 399 -11.86 -34.36 2.56
C PRO A 399 -12.19 -35.29 1.39
N GLY A 400 -11.60 -35.02 0.22
CA GLY A 400 -11.85 -35.76 -1.02
C GLY A 400 -13.17 -35.45 -1.73
N GLU A 401 -13.93 -34.45 -1.27
CA GLU A 401 -15.12 -33.97 -1.99
C GLU A 401 -14.71 -32.99 -3.09
N HIS A 402 -15.24 -33.20 -4.30
CA HIS A 402 -15.01 -32.34 -5.46
C HIS A 402 -16.34 -32.03 -6.15
N PRO A 403 -16.49 -30.86 -6.82
CA PRO A 403 -17.62 -30.63 -7.70
C PRO A 403 -17.59 -31.60 -8.88
N ASP A 404 -18.75 -31.88 -9.46
CA ASP A 404 -18.81 -32.51 -10.78
C ASP A 404 -18.06 -31.63 -11.79
N HIS A 405 -17.08 -32.19 -12.50
CA HIS A 405 -16.28 -31.41 -13.45
C HIS A 405 -16.19 -32.10 -14.82
N CYS A 406 -16.76 -31.47 -15.83
CA CYS A 406 -16.75 -31.97 -17.21
C CYS A 406 -16.02 -31.00 -18.14
N VAL A 407 -15.12 -31.53 -18.97
CA VAL A 407 -14.39 -30.78 -20.00
C VAL A 407 -14.64 -31.41 -21.37
N VAL A 408 -15.10 -30.61 -22.32
CA VAL A 408 -15.35 -31.06 -23.70
C VAL A 408 -14.63 -30.15 -24.68
N ILE A 409 -14.01 -30.76 -25.70
CA ILE A 409 -13.42 -30.06 -26.84
C ILE A 409 -13.92 -30.74 -28.12
N LYS A 410 -14.43 -29.95 -29.07
CA LYS A 410 -14.87 -30.45 -30.39
C LYS A 410 -14.22 -29.65 -31.52
N TYR A 411 -13.85 -30.37 -32.58
CA TYR A 411 -13.36 -29.74 -33.80
C TYR A 411 -14.53 -29.26 -34.66
N MET A 412 -14.56 -27.96 -34.95
CA MET A 412 -15.58 -27.29 -35.75
C MET A 412 -14.89 -26.36 -36.76
N PRO A 413 -14.55 -26.85 -37.97
CA PRO A 413 -13.71 -26.12 -38.93
C PRO A 413 -14.16 -24.67 -39.20
N ALA A 414 -15.48 -24.45 -39.27
CA ALA A 414 -16.07 -23.17 -39.65
C ALA A 414 -15.70 -21.98 -38.74
N VAL A 415 -15.35 -22.22 -37.47
CA VAL A 415 -14.96 -21.13 -36.55
C VAL A 415 -13.48 -20.77 -36.62
N GLY A 416 -12.65 -21.55 -37.33
CA GLY A 416 -11.21 -21.31 -37.46
C GLY A 416 -10.53 -21.13 -36.09
N ASP A 417 -9.72 -20.07 -35.95
CA ASP A 417 -9.04 -19.72 -34.69
C ASP A 417 -9.95 -19.10 -33.62
N ASN A 418 -11.20 -18.74 -33.98
CA ASN A 418 -12.19 -18.15 -33.08
C ASN A 418 -12.85 -19.22 -32.20
N LYS A 419 -12.07 -19.75 -31.26
CA LYS A 419 -12.52 -20.71 -30.28
C LYS A 419 -13.72 -20.17 -29.48
N ARG A 420 -14.74 -21.00 -29.33
CA ARG A 420 -15.91 -20.71 -28.48
C ARG A 420 -15.83 -21.55 -27.22
N ALA A 421 -15.92 -20.90 -26.06
CA ALA A 421 -15.98 -21.52 -24.74
C ALA A 421 -17.35 -21.25 -24.11
N LEU A 422 -17.97 -22.32 -23.62
CA LEU A 422 -19.24 -22.27 -22.90
C LEU A 422 -19.02 -22.93 -21.55
N ASP A 423 -19.13 -22.16 -20.48
CA ASP A 423 -18.93 -22.63 -19.12
C ASP A 423 -20.21 -22.43 -18.31
N GLU A 424 -20.56 -23.40 -17.49
CA GLU A 424 -21.61 -23.26 -16.48
C GLU A 424 -21.03 -23.64 -15.11
N TYR A 425 -21.21 -22.73 -14.15
CA TYR A 425 -20.83 -22.89 -12.76
C TYR A 425 -22.10 -22.94 -11.93
N TYR A 426 -22.38 -24.10 -11.35
CA TYR A 426 -23.53 -24.33 -10.47
C TYR A 426 -23.04 -24.46 -9.04
N ALA A 427 -23.64 -23.68 -8.15
CA ALA A 427 -23.22 -23.58 -6.76
C ALA A 427 -24.39 -23.61 -5.79
N GLU A 428 -24.14 -24.18 -4.61
CA GLU A 428 -24.97 -24.03 -3.43
C GLU A 428 -24.60 -22.74 -2.68
N ILE A 429 -25.62 -22.03 -2.21
CA ILE A 429 -25.52 -20.81 -1.40
C ILE A 429 -26.34 -20.95 -0.11
N PHE A 430 -26.48 -19.85 0.63
CA PHE A 430 -27.16 -19.82 1.93
C PHE A 430 -28.53 -20.53 1.91
N MET A 431 -28.79 -21.34 2.95
CA MET A 431 -30.06 -22.05 3.19
C MET A 431 -30.52 -23.00 2.08
N GLY A 432 -29.58 -23.59 1.33
CA GLY A 432 -29.89 -24.54 0.24
C GLY A 432 -30.38 -23.85 -1.05
N GLY A 433 -30.22 -22.53 -1.13
CA GLY A 433 -30.37 -21.81 -2.39
C GLY A 433 -29.28 -22.20 -3.38
N HIS A 434 -29.48 -21.85 -4.65
CA HIS A 434 -28.50 -22.12 -5.71
C HIS A 434 -28.19 -20.86 -6.51
N GLN A 435 -26.96 -20.80 -7.00
CA GLN A 435 -26.51 -19.79 -7.96
C GLN A 435 -25.96 -20.49 -9.20
N THR A 436 -26.39 -20.03 -10.37
CA THR A 436 -25.86 -20.48 -11.67
C THR A 436 -25.20 -19.33 -12.39
N ILE A 437 -23.98 -19.53 -12.86
CA ILE A 437 -23.28 -18.58 -13.74
C ILE A 437 -23.00 -19.29 -15.06
N SER A 438 -23.64 -18.83 -16.14
CA SER A 438 -23.37 -19.29 -17.50
C SER A 438 -22.51 -18.25 -18.22
N LEU A 439 -21.37 -18.67 -18.76
CA LEU A 439 -20.38 -17.82 -19.40
C LEU A 439 -20.18 -18.26 -20.85
N PHE A 440 -20.39 -17.34 -21.78
CA PHE A 440 -20.06 -17.52 -23.20
C PHE A 440 -18.87 -16.65 -23.56
N ASN A 441 -17.76 -17.27 -23.95
CA ASN A 441 -16.52 -16.58 -24.29
C ASN A 441 -16.08 -16.91 -25.72
N VAL A 442 -15.87 -15.86 -26.51
CA VAL A 442 -15.29 -15.94 -27.85
C VAL A 442 -13.82 -15.56 -27.74
N CYS A 443 -12.95 -16.53 -27.97
CA CYS A 443 -11.51 -16.40 -27.80
C CYS A 443 -10.84 -16.53 -29.18
N GLU A 444 -10.20 -15.47 -29.66
CA GLU A 444 -9.19 -15.59 -30.70
C GLU A 444 -7.95 -16.22 -30.06
N ASP A 445 -7.82 -17.55 -30.18
CA ASP A 445 -6.94 -18.33 -29.31
C ASP A 445 -5.46 -17.95 -29.52
N SER A 446 -5.05 -17.72 -30.77
CA SER A 446 -3.68 -17.33 -31.10
C SER A 446 -3.34 -15.91 -30.63
N LEU A 447 -4.29 -14.98 -30.67
CA LEU A 447 -4.08 -13.62 -30.15
C LEU A 447 -4.04 -13.59 -28.62
N LEU A 448 -4.70 -14.54 -27.94
CA LEU A 448 -4.57 -14.69 -26.49
C LEU A 448 -3.32 -15.48 -26.08
N ALA A 449 -2.86 -16.44 -26.88
CA ALA A 449 -1.68 -17.25 -26.59
C ALA A 449 -0.36 -16.51 -26.90
N SER A 450 -0.30 -15.74 -27.99
CA SER A 450 0.94 -15.06 -28.42
C SER A 450 1.55 -14.14 -27.35
N PRO A 451 0.79 -13.31 -26.62
CA PRO A 451 1.34 -12.51 -25.52
C PRO A 451 1.85 -13.35 -24.35
N LEU A 452 1.25 -14.53 -24.08
CA LEU A 452 1.75 -15.44 -23.05
C LEU A 452 3.07 -16.07 -23.44
N ILE A 453 3.25 -16.38 -24.73
CA ILE A 453 4.51 -16.87 -25.28
C ILE A 453 5.62 -15.83 -25.03
N ILE A 454 5.32 -14.56 -25.31
CA ILE A 454 6.23 -13.45 -25.04
C ILE A 454 6.56 -13.36 -23.55
N ASP A 455 5.55 -13.35 -22.68
CA ASP A 455 5.75 -13.27 -21.22
C ASP A 455 6.61 -14.42 -20.68
N LEU A 456 6.37 -15.64 -21.14
CA LEU A 456 7.11 -16.83 -20.76
C LEU A 456 8.60 -16.71 -21.10
N VAL A 457 8.92 -16.29 -22.32
CA VAL A 457 10.32 -16.09 -22.78
C VAL A 457 11.01 -15.00 -21.97
N ILE A 458 10.37 -13.84 -21.79
CA ILE A 458 10.99 -12.70 -21.11
C ILE A 458 11.19 -13.00 -19.62
N ILE A 459 10.21 -13.65 -18.96
CA ILE A 459 10.37 -14.02 -17.56
C ILE A 459 11.43 -15.11 -17.40
N ALA A 460 11.45 -16.14 -18.25
CA ALA A 460 12.48 -17.17 -18.20
C ALA A 460 13.89 -16.57 -18.39
N GLU A 461 14.05 -15.61 -19.31
CA GLU A 461 15.30 -14.87 -19.44
C GLU A 461 15.64 -14.09 -18.18
N MET A 462 14.70 -13.36 -17.60
CA MET A 462 14.91 -12.61 -16.36
C MET A 462 15.38 -13.53 -15.23
N MET A 463 14.79 -14.72 -15.10
CA MET A 463 15.19 -15.71 -14.08
C MET A 463 16.63 -16.21 -14.24
N THR A 464 17.20 -16.19 -15.45
CA THR A 464 18.64 -16.50 -15.65
C THR A 464 19.58 -15.43 -15.09
N ARG A 465 19.08 -14.23 -14.79
CA ARG A 465 19.85 -13.10 -14.23
C ARG A 465 19.58 -12.83 -12.76
N ILE A 466 18.62 -13.53 -12.15
CA ILE A 466 18.30 -13.39 -10.74
C ILE A 466 18.97 -14.53 -9.98
N THR A 467 19.84 -14.16 -9.05
CA THR A 467 20.46 -15.09 -8.10
C THR A 467 20.17 -14.66 -6.68
N TRP A 468 20.23 -15.59 -5.75
CA TRP A 468 19.99 -15.32 -4.34
C TRP A 468 20.86 -16.17 -3.42
N LYS A 469 21.00 -15.73 -2.17
CA LYS A 469 21.51 -16.55 -1.05
C LYS A 469 20.66 -16.29 0.20
N ALA A 470 20.57 -17.27 1.10
CA ALA A 470 19.83 -17.16 2.35
C ALA A 470 20.78 -17.16 3.54
N ASP A 471 20.52 -16.30 4.53
CA ASP A 471 21.27 -16.28 5.78
C ASP A 471 20.98 -17.58 6.58
N GLY A 472 22.05 -18.31 6.94
CA GLY A 472 21.97 -19.48 7.84
C GLY A 472 21.69 -20.86 7.20
N GLY A 473 21.78 -21.01 5.88
CA GLY A 473 21.68 -22.31 5.19
C GLY A 473 23.02 -22.92 4.76
N ASP A 474 23.05 -24.22 4.44
CA ASP A 474 24.21 -24.88 3.84
C ASP A 474 24.58 -24.20 2.51
N GLY A 475 25.82 -23.68 2.40
CA GLY A 475 26.27 -22.86 1.27
C GLY A 475 26.06 -21.34 1.42
N ALA A 476 25.86 -20.84 2.66
CA ALA A 476 25.54 -19.44 3.02
C ALA A 476 26.35 -18.30 2.35
N ASN A 477 27.46 -18.59 1.66
CA ASN A 477 28.30 -17.58 1.04
C ASN A 477 28.10 -17.40 -0.47
N ASP A 478 27.54 -18.37 -1.19
CA ASP A 478 27.48 -18.34 -2.65
C ASP A 478 26.07 -18.04 -3.18
N TYR A 479 25.99 -17.13 -4.14
CA TYR A 479 24.76 -16.84 -4.87
C TYR A 479 24.41 -18.00 -5.80
N LYS A 480 23.16 -18.48 -5.74
CA LYS A 480 22.65 -19.53 -6.61
C LYS A 480 21.43 -19.06 -7.40
N GLY A 481 21.16 -19.74 -8.52
CA GLY A 481 19.94 -19.56 -9.28
C GLY A 481 18.71 -20.11 -8.55
N PHE A 482 17.54 -19.90 -9.14
CA PHE A 482 16.33 -20.59 -8.71
C PHE A 482 16.40 -22.10 -9.00
N HIS A 483 15.43 -22.85 -8.47
CA HIS A 483 15.26 -24.25 -8.83
C HIS A 483 15.09 -24.40 -10.35
N SER A 484 15.58 -25.51 -10.93
CA SER A 484 15.48 -25.80 -12.37
C SER A 484 14.04 -25.72 -12.89
N VAL A 485 13.07 -26.14 -12.09
CA VAL A 485 11.64 -25.95 -12.36
C VAL A 485 11.20 -24.52 -12.00
N LEU A 486 10.90 -23.70 -13.02
CA LEU A 486 10.48 -22.31 -12.87
C LEU A 486 8.97 -22.16 -12.61
N SER A 487 8.52 -22.51 -11.40
CA SER A 487 7.11 -22.35 -10.99
C SER A 487 6.62 -20.89 -11.01
N ILE A 488 7.49 -19.90 -11.08
CA ILE A 488 7.11 -18.48 -11.29
C ILE A 488 6.33 -18.26 -12.60
N LEU A 489 6.49 -19.15 -13.59
CA LEU A 489 5.81 -19.09 -14.88
C LEU A 489 4.32 -19.51 -14.80
N SER A 490 3.85 -19.99 -13.65
CA SER A 490 2.51 -20.57 -13.46
C SER A 490 1.35 -19.67 -13.89
N TYR A 491 1.51 -18.34 -13.82
CA TYR A 491 0.46 -17.40 -14.26
C TYR A 491 0.07 -17.59 -15.74
N MET A 492 1.01 -18.03 -16.58
CA MET A 492 0.82 -18.25 -18.01
C MET A 492 0.46 -19.70 -18.36
N LEU A 493 0.42 -20.62 -17.38
CA LEU A 493 0.36 -22.07 -17.60
C LEU A 493 -0.84 -22.70 -16.86
N LYS A 494 -1.45 -23.73 -17.45
CA LYS A 494 -2.68 -24.38 -16.93
C LYS A 494 -2.37 -25.44 -15.88
N ALA A 495 -1.36 -26.25 -16.13
CA ALA A 495 -0.92 -27.33 -15.25
C ALA A 495 0.53 -27.05 -14.84
N PRO A 496 0.75 -26.11 -13.89
CA PRO A 496 2.09 -25.64 -13.60
C PRO A 496 2.95 -26.74 -12.98
N LEU A 497 4.11 -26.98 -13.59
CA LEU A 497 5.16 -27.81 -13.05
C LEU A 497 5.76 -27.11 -11.83
N THR A 498 5.94 -27.87 -10.75
CA THR A 498 6.48 -27.38 -9.49
C THR A 498 7.70 -28.19 -9.07
N PRO A 499 8.63 -27.61 -8.28
CA PRO A 499 9.72 -28.37 -7.69
C PRO A 499 9.19 -29.62 -6.94
N PRO A 500 9.89 -30.77 -7.02
CA PRO A 500 9.46 -31.99 -6.35
C PRO A 500 9.14 -31.77 -4.86
N GLY A 501 7.98 -32.24 -4.41
CA GLY A 501 7.52 -32.12 -3.03
C GLY A 501 6.90 -30.76 -2.66
N THR A 502 6.72 -29.86 -3.62
CA THR A 502 6.00 -28.58 -3.40
C THR A 502 4.59 -28.62 -3.99
N PRO A 503 3.60 -27.92 -3.38
CA PRO A 503 2.23 -27.95 -3.85
C PRO A 503 2.04 -27.13 -5.14
N VAL A 504 1.10 -27.58 -5.98
CA VAL A 504 0.62 -26.84 -7.14
C VAL A 504 -0.38 -25.78 -6.67
N VAL A 505 -0.26 -24.56 -7.21
CA VAL A 505 -1.20 -23.45 -6.95
C VAL A 505 -1.74 -22.97 -8.29
N ASN A 506 -3.05 -23.07 -8.49
CA ASN A 506 -3.70 -22.70 -9.76
C ASN A 506 -4.41 -21.36 -9.72
N ALA A 507 -4.79 -20.88 -8.52
CA ALA A 507 -5.49 -19.62 -8.32
C ALA A 507 -4.73 -18.44 -8.97
N LEU A 508 -5.36 -17.80 -9.95
CA LEU A 508 -4.68 -16.84 -10.85
C LEU A 508 -4.12 -15.63 -10.09
N ALA A 509 -4.86 -15.11 -9.11
CA ALA A 509 -4.46 -13.97 -8.30
C ALA A 509 -3.24 -14.29 -7.43
N LYS A 510 -3.18 -15.50 -6.86
CA LYS A 510 -2.04 -15.97 -6.04
C LYS A 510 -0.79 -16.12 -6.90
N GLN A 511 -0.92 -16.65 -8.12
CA GLN A 511 0.19 -16.77 -9.07
C GLN A 511 0.72 -15.40 -9.52
N ARG A 512 -0.17 -14.46 -9.85
CA ARG A 512 0.23 -13.08 -10.15
C ARG A 512 0.94 -12.44 -8.95
N GLY A 513 0.42 -12.64 -7.74
CA GLY A 513 1.02 -12.18 -6.50
C GLY A 513 2.42 -12.76 -6.27
N ALA A 514 2.64 -14.04 -6.55
CA ALA A 514 3.97 -14.66 -6.45
C ALA A 514 4.97 -14.02 -7.44
N LEU A 515 4.56 -13.87 -8.71
CA LEU A 515 5.37 -13.22 -9.75
C LEU A 515 5.73 -11.78 -9.35
N THR A 516 4.76 -10.96 -8.98
CA THR A 516 5.01 -9.55 -8.61
C THR A 516 5.85 -9.45 -7.33
N ASN A 517 5.62 -10.30 -6.33
CA ASN A 517 6.37 -10.26 -5.07
C ASN A 517 7.85 -10.64 -5.22
N ILE A 518 8.19 -11.57 -6.13
CA ILE A 518 9.60 -11.88 -6.43
C ILE A 518 10.28 -10.67 -7.08
N PHE A 519 9.62 -10.02 -8.04
CA PHE A 519 10.15 -8.81 -8.68
C PHE A 519 10.33 -7.68 -7.68
N ARG A 520 9.36 -7.50 -6.76
CA ARG A 520 9.46 -6.54 -5.65
C ARG A 520 10.61 -6.87 -4.70
N ALA A 521 10.82 -8.14 -4.37
CA ALA A 521 11.92 -8.56 -3.50
C ALA A 521 13.29 -8.19 -4.09
N CYS A 522 13.44 -8.33 -5.41
CA CYS A 522 14.67 -7.98 -6.14
C CYS A 522 15.05 -6.49 -6.05
N VAL A 523 14.09 -5.60 -5.79
CA VAL A 523 14.33 -4.15 -5.58
C VAL A 523 13.94 -3.69 -4.18
N LYS A 524 13.63 -4.62 -3.27
CA LYS A 524 13.09 -4.38 -1.91
C LYS A 524 11.93 -3.37 -1.86
N LEU A 525 10.99 -3.46 -2.80
CA LEU A 525 9.72 -2.77 -2.71
C LEU A 525 8.78 -3.51 -1.77
N TRP A 526 8.91 -3.25 -0.48
CA TRP A 526 8.06 -3.86 0.56
C TRP A 526 7.09 -2.84 1.15
N TYR A 527 5.81 -3.21 1.22
CA TYR A 527 4.78 -2.44 1.89
C TYR A 527 4.53 -3.05 3.28
N ALA A 528 5.44 -2.95 4.24
CA ALA A 528 5.00 -3.20 5.62
C ALA A 528 5.69 -2.35 6.68
N GLU A 529 6.14 -1.15 6.32
CA GLU A 529 6.67 -0.20 7.30
C GLU A 529 6.26 1.24 6.94
N VAL A 530 4.96 1.47 6.75
CA VAL A 530 4.44 2.84 6.92
C VAL A 530 4.45 3.13 8.43
N ASP A 531 5.49 3.85 8.88
CA ASP A 531 5.50 4.42 10.22
C ASP A 531 4.59 5.65 10.25
N TYR A 532 3.31 5.41 10.54
CA TYR A 532 2.36 6.49 10.78
C TYR A 532 2.84 7.29 11.99
N GLN A 533 3.21 8.56 11.76
CA GLN A 533 3.65 9.51 12.79
C GLN A 533 2.46 9.98 13.65
N LEU A 534 1.78 9.04 14.29
CA LEU A 534 0.59 9.28 15.09
C LEU A 534 0.95 10.01 16.38
N ARG A 535 0.12 11.01 16.71
CA ARG A 535 0.17 11.74 17.98
C ARG A 535 -1.16 11.59 18.71
N LEU A 536 -1.12 11.69 20.04
CA LEU A 536 -2.33 11.81 20.84
C LEU A 536 -3.14 13.03 20.36
N GLY A 537 -4.43 12.82 20.12
CA GLY A 537 -5.34 13.85 19.59
C GLY A 537 -5.52 13.85 18.07
N HIS A 538 -4.74 13.06 17.32
CA HIS A 538 -4.97 12.89 15.87
C HIS A 538 -6.27 12.17 15.58
N LEU A 539 -7.02 12.71 14.64
CA LEU A 539 -8.19 12.06 14.08
C LEU A 539 -7.74 11.10 12.97
N VAL A 540 -8.13 9.84 13.10
CA VAL A 540 -7.87 8.81 12.11
C VAL A 540 -9.17 8.23 11.59
N SER A 541 -9.17 7.82 10.34
CA SER A 541 -10.27 7.04 9.75
C SER A 541 -9.75 5.69 9.32
N ILE A 542 -10.47 4.66 9.73
CA ILE A 542 -10.13 3.26 9.53
C ILE A 542 -11.28 2.61 8.77
N TRP A 543 -10.98 2.04 7.62
CA TRP A 543 -11.86 1.14 6.89
C TRP A 543 -11.27 -0.26 7.01
N THR A 544 -12.10 -1.21 7.39
CA THR A 544 -11.70 -2.61 7.55
C THR A 544 -12.82 -3.52 7.11
N PRO A 545 -12.53 -4.62 6.40
CA PRO A 545 -13.56 -5.58 6.00
C PRO A 545 -13.99 -6.50 7.15
N HIS A 546 -13.26 -6.50 8.27
CA HIS A 546 -13.53 -7.40 9.40
C HIS A 546 -13.41 -6.69 10.75
N ILE A 547 -14.33 -7.01 11.65
CA ILE A 547 -14.31 -6.62 13.05
C ILE A 547 -14.57 -7.89 13.86
N SER A 548 -13.79 -8.12 14.92
CA SER A 548 -13.84 -9.32 15.74
C SER A 548 -14.07 -8.97 17.20
N SER A 549 -14.62 -9.90 17.98
CA SER A 549 -14.72 -9.76 19.43
C SER A 549 -13.33 -9.85 20.08
N ALA A 550 -13.06 -8.95 21.02
CA ALA A 550 -11.78 -8.87 21.74
C ALA A 550 -11.47 -10.12 22.59
N GLU A 551 -12.45 -10.97 22.87
CA GLU A 551 -12.31 -12.18 23.71
C GLU A 551 -11.36 -13.24 23.14
N SER A 552 -11.00 -13.16 21.85
CA SER A 552 -10.33 -14.23 21.10
C SER A 552 -8.81 -14.05 20.89
N SER A 553 -8.17 -13.02 21.44
CA SER A 553 -6.73 -12.77 21.28
C SER A 553 -6.04 -12.40 22.61
N SER A 554 -4.72 -12.65 22.71
CA SER A 554 -3.85 -12.56 23.92
C SER A 554 -4.06 -11.28 24.79
N PRO A 555 -3.66 -11.30 26.08
CA PRO A 555 -4.35 -10.54 27.11
C PRO A 555 -4.17 -9.03 26.98
N ALA A 556 -5.29 -8.31 27.21
CA ALA A 556 -5.43 -6.91 27.57
C ALA A 556 -5.96 -5.95 26.48
N LEU A 557 -7.29 -5.80 26.51
CA LEU A 557 -8.04 -4.53 26.43
C LEU A 557 -9.42 -4.84 27.04
N GLN A 558 -9.58 -4.67 28.36
CA GLN A 558 -10.84 -5.00 29.05
C GLN A 558 -12.04 -4.13 28.60
N ASP A 559 -11.76 -2.99 27.97
CA ASP A 559 -12.79 -1.99 27.62
C ASP A 559 -13.16 -1.93 26.13
N ALA A 560 -12.43 -2.62 25.24
CA ALA A 560 -12.73 -2.64 23.81
C ALA A 560 -13.58 -3.87 23.47
N ALA A 561 -14.88 -3.67 23.19
CA ALA A 561 -15.78 -4.77 22.81
C ALA A 561 -15.45 -5.38 21.43
N LEU A 562 -14.83 -4.59 20.55
CA LEU A 562 -14.55 -4.93 19.16
C LEU A 562 -13.14 -4.53 18.79
N VAL A 563 -12.44 -5.41 18.09
CA VAL A 563 -11.08 -5.20 17.58
C VAL A 563 -11.01 -5.53 16.09
N THR A 564 -10.07 -4.93 15.38
CA THR A 564 -9.78 -5.25 13.98
C THR A 564 -8.28 -5.25 13.76
N SER A 565 -7.80 -6.15 12.90
CA SER A 565 -6.40 -6.12 12.49
C SER A 565 -6.28 -5.24 11.24
N ILE A 566 -5.45 -4.21 11.32
CA ILE A 566 -5.28 -3.23 10.24
C ILE A 566 -3.99 -3.56 9.49
N PHE A 567 -4.13 -3.97 8.23
CA PHE A 567 -3.00 -4.24 7.32
C PHE A 567 -3.22 -3.52 5.98
N PRO A 568 -3.20 -2.17 5.94
CA PRO A 568 -3.57 -1.38 4.75
C PRO A 568 -2.68 -1.68 3.54
N GLU A 569 -1.53 -2.27 3.82
CA GLU A 569 -0.49 -2.57 2.86
C GLU A 569 -0.57 -4.01 2.28
N ARG A 570 -1.32 -4.91 2.94
CA ARG A 570 -1.53 -6.30 2.51
C ARG A 570 -2.97 -6.55 2.05
N ASP A 571 -3.92 -5.84 2.63
CA ASP A 571 -5.34 -5.95 2.35
C ASP A 571 -5.83 -4.65 1.71
N ASN A 572 -6.11 -4.70 0.41
CA ASN A 572 -6.62 -3.54 -0.34
C ASN A 572 -7.99 -3.06 0.13
N SER A 573 -8.72 -3.87 0.91
CA SER A 573 -9.98 -3.49 1.55
C SER A 573 -9.79 -2.83 2.92
N CYS A 574 -8.55 -2.78 3.42
CA CYS A 574 -8.19 -2.06 4.62
C CYS A 574 -7.57 -0.70 4.25
N TYR A 575 -8.12 0.39 4.81
CA TYR A 575 -7.61 1.74 4.57
C TYR A 575 -7.39 2.44 5.91
N PHE A 576 -6.24 3.09 6.06
CA PHE A 576 -5.88 3.87 7.24
C PHE A 576 -5.49 5.27 6.81
N MET A 577 -6.19 6.27 7.32
CA MET A 577 -5.97 7.67 6.97
C MET A 577 -5.82 8.51 8.23
N VAL A 578 -4.71 9.25 8.32
CA VAL A 578 -4.57 10.36 9.27
C VAL A 578 -5.22 11.58 8.62
N GLN A 579 -6.24 12.14 9.26
CA GLN A 579 -6.98 13.27 8.69
C GLN A 579 -6.10 14.53 8.68
N GLU A 580 -6.07 15.22 7.53
CA GLU A 580 -5.47 16.55 7.44
C GLU A 580 -6.15 17.49 8.43
N ASN A 581 -5.38 18.41 9.02
CA ASN A 581 -5.88 19.40 9.97
C ASN A 581 -6.58 18.82 11.22
N SER A 582 -6.36 17.54 11.53
CA SER A 582 -6.93 16.91 12.73
C SER A 582 -6.52 17.58 14.05
N ASP A 583 -5.39 18.29 14.04
CA ASP A 583 -4.90 19.09 15.16
C ASP A 583 -5.52 20.50 15.26
N GLU A 584 -6.34 20.94 14.30
CA GLU A 584 -6.96 22.28 14.29
C GLU A 584 -8.15 22.41 15.26
N GLY A 585 -8.60 21.31 15.86
CA GLY A 585 -9.58 21.33 16.95
C GLY A 585 -11.05 21.46 16.54
N ALA A 586 -11.36 21.34 15.24
CA ALA A 586 -12.72 21.57 14.74
C ALA A 586 -13.63 20.32 14.73
N LEU A 587 -13.08 19.10 14.83
CA LEU A 587 -13.81 17.85 14.63
C LEU A 587 -13.63 16.88 15.81
N CYS A 588 -14.71 16.20 16.21
CA CYS A 588 -14.71 15.08 17.17
C CYS A 588 -13.99 15.36 18.51
N LYS A 589 -14.06 16.59 19.04
CA LYS A 589 -13.41 17.00 20.30
C LYS A 589 -14.27 16.84 21.56
N THR A 590 -15.54 16.48 21.45
CA THR A 590 -16.42 16.27 22.61
C THR A 590 -16.05 14.95 23.29
N PRO A 591 -15.63 14.95 24.58
CA PRO A 591 -15.28 13.72 25.28
C PRO A 591 -16.45 12.74 25.37
N GLN A 592 -16.13 11.45 25.41
CA GLN A 592 -17.14 10.41 25.59
C GLN A 592 -17.90 10.61 26.91
N GLY A 593 -19.24 10.58 26.84
CA GLY A 593 -20.12 10.75 28.00
C GLY A 593 -20.37 12.20 28.40
N TYR A 594 -19.62 13.18 27.87
CA TYR A 594 -19.89 14.59 28.13
C TYR A 594 -21.20 15.04 27.48
N ARG A 595 -22.03 15.75 28.25
CA ARG A 595 -23.22 16.45 27.76
C ARG A 595 -23.18 17.86 28.30
N ASP A 596 -23.49 18.83 27.44
CA ASP A 596 -23.46 20.23 27.85
C ASP A 596 -24.41 20.49 29.03
N GLY A 597 -23.96 21.26 30.01
CA GLY A 597 -24.68 21.51 31.26
C GLY A 597 -24.70 20.37 32.28
N LYS A 598 -24.00 19.24 32.04
CA LYS A 598 -23.83 18.16 33.04
C LYS A 598 -22.36 17.96 33.39
N GLN A 599 -22.10 17.70 34.67
CA GLN A 599 -20.77 17.30 35.12
C GLN A 599 -20.36 15.98 34.46
N LEU A 600 -19.11 15.89 34.01
CA LEU A 600 -18.57 14.67 33.44
C LEU A 600 -18.35 13.63 34.55
N ASP A 601 -19.01 12.47 34.42
CA ASP A 601 -18.89 11.39 35.41
C ASP A 601 -17.42 10.98 35.62
N GLY A 602 -17.02 10.82 36.88
CA GLY A 602 -15.67 10.43 37.29
C GLY A 602 -14.61 11.53 37.16
N LEU A 603 -14.98 12.76 36.77
CA LEU A 603 -14.05 13.90 36.77
C LEU A 603 -13.73 14.32 38.22
N ILE A 604 -12.46 14.24 38.58
CA ILE A 604 -11.95 14.65 39.90
C ILE A 604 -10.73 15.58 39.74
N THR A 605 -10.50 16.41 40.76
CA THR A 605 -9.34 17.30 40.79
C THR A 605 -8.05 16.49 40.86
N LEU A 606 -6.98 17.03 40.30
CA LEU A 606 -5.66 16.40 40.29
C LEU A 606 -5.18 16.12 41.72
N LYS A 607 -5.44 17.04 42.66
CA LYS A 607 -5.15 16.82 44.08
C LYS A 607 -5.88 15.60 44.64
N ASN A 608 -7.20 15.51 44.42
CA ASN A 608 -7.99 14.37 44.90
C ASN A 608 -7.56 13.05 44.24
N TYR A 609 -7.17 13.09 42.97
CA TYR A 609 -6.64 11.94 42.26
C TYR A 609 -5.34 11.41 42.91
N VAL A 610 -4.42 12.33 43.22
CA VAL A 610 -3.15 12.02 43.89
C VAL A 610 -3.36 11.55 45.33
N ASP A 611 -4.32 12.15 46.04
CA ASP A 611 -4.59 11.89 47.46
C ASP A 611 -5.45 10.62 47.70
N GLY A 612 -5.72 9.82 46.67
CA GLY A 612 -6.39 8.51 46.78
C GLY A 612 -7.38 8.19 45.66
N GLY A 613 -7.77 9.19 44.86
CA GLY A 613 -8.70 9.01 43.75
C GLY A 613 -8.18 8.15 42.58
N HIS A 614 -6.88 7.85 42.54
CA HIS A 614 -6.28 6.93 41.57
C HIS A 614 -6.72 5.45 41.75
N GLU A 615 -7.32 5.10 42.90
CA GLU A 615 -7.91 3.77 43.12
C GLU A 615 -9.36 3.68 42.60
N VAL A 616 -9.97 4.80 42.21
CA VAL A 616 -11.34 4.85 41.69
C VAL A 616 -11.35 4.40 40.23
N ALA A 617 -12.22 3.44 39.91
CA ALA A 617 -12.44 3.00 38.54
C ALA A 617 -12.98 4.15 37.67
N GLU A 618 -12.43 4.32 36.47
CA GLU A 618 -12.78 5.40 35.53
C GLU A 618 -12.49 6.83 35.99
N GLY A 619 -11.56 7.01 36.95
CA GLY A 619 -11.13 8.33 37.38
C GLY A 619 -10.58 9.17 36.23
N LYS A 620 -11.11 10.39 36.05
CA LYS A 620 -10.71 11.34 35.01
C LYS A 620 -10.09 12.57 35.66
N VAL A 621 -8.97 13.04 35.11
CA VAL A 621 -8.34 14.31 35.51
C VAL A 621 -8.22 15.24 34.32
N LEU A 622 -8.59 16.50 34.52
CA LEU A 622 -8.46 17.55 33.52
C LEU A 622 -7.31 18.46 33.89
N VAL A 623 -6.30 18.56 33.02
CA VAL A 623 -5.04 19.26 33.34
C VAL A 623 -4.58 20.12 32.18
N CYS A 624 -3.90 21.21 32.48
CA CYS A 624 -3.19 22.04 31.52
C CYS A 624 -1.71 21.66 31.46
N VAL A 625 -1.12 21.68 30.27
CA VAL A 625 0.33 21.52 30.08
C VAL A 625 1.06 22.73 30.67
N LYS A 626 1.87 22.54 31.71
CA LYS A 626 2.68 23.60 32.36
C LYS A 626 4.00 23.84 31.65
N SER A 627 4.72 22.77 31.33
CA SER A 627 5.99 22.80 30.61
C SER A 627 6.34 21.43 30.06
N ILE A 628 7.17 21.40 29.01
CA ILE A 628 7.53 20.19 28.28
C ILE A 628 9.03 19.96 28.44
N GLY A 629 9.41 18.83 29.02
CA GLY A 629 10.80 18.45 29.22
C GLY A 629 11.51 18.05 27.93
N GLY A 630 12.84 18.04 27.96
CA GLY A 630 13.66 17.58 26.83
C GLY A 630 13.45 16.09 26.55
N ARG A 631 13.48 15.73 25.26
CA ARG A 631 13.37 14.35 24.79
C ARG A 631 14.65 13.58 25.09
N LYS A 632 14.53 12.48 25.84
CA LYS A 632 15.65 11.62 26.27
C LYS A 632 15.58 10.28 25.56
N LYS A 633 16.68 9.82 24.98
CA LYS A 633 16.82 8.48 24.41
C LYS A 633 17.35 7.52 25.47
N PHE A 634 16.82 6.31 25.53
CA PHE A 634 17.30 5.25 26.41
C PHE A 634 17.28 3.90 25.69
N THR A 635 18.25 3.06 26.02
CA THR A 635 18.30 1.68 25.51
C THR A 635 17.63 0.77 26.52
N THR A 636 16.58 0.06 26.09
CA THR A 636 15.89 -0.93 26.92
C THR A 636 16.80 -2.11 27.25
N LYS A 637 16.46 -2.91 28.27
CA LYS A 637 17.20 -4.14 28.64
C LYS A 637 17.34 -5.17 27.49
N LYS A 638 16.53 -5.04 26.43
CA LYS A 638 16.54 -5.89 25.23
C LYS A 638 17.32 -5.27 24.04
N GLY A 639 18.01 -4.14 24.23
CA GLY A 639 18.80 -3.48 23.18
C GLY A 639 18.02 -2.51 22.28
N ASN A 640 16.71 -2.38 22.43
CA ASN A 640 15.90 -1.44 21.62
C ASN A 640 16.07 0.00 22.13
N GLN A 641 16.20 0.96 21.21
CA GLN A 641 16.14 2.39 21.54
C GLN A 641 14.69 2.83 21.76
N ALA A 642 14.44 3.62 22.79
CA ALA A 642 13.16 4.23 23.06
C ALA A 642 13.33 5.68 23.54
N GLU A 643 12.30 6.50 23.33
CA GLU A 643 12.29 7.91 23.70
C GLU A 643 11.37 8.16 24.91
N LYS A 644 11.76 9.11 25.76
CA LYS A 644 11.01 9.55 26.94
C LYS A 644 10.87 11.07 26.93
N VAL A 645 9.68 11.57 27.22
CA VAL A 645 9.42 12.99 27.47
C VAL A 645 8.61 13.12 28.76
N ASP A 646 9.08 13.97 29.67
CA ASP A 646 8.38 14.30 30.91
C ASP A 646 7.66 15.65 30.71
N VAL A 647 6.33 15.66 30.82
CA VAL A 647 5.49 16.86 30.66
C VAL A 647 4.95 17.27 32.02
N ASN A 648 5.29 18.45 32.51
CA ASN A 648 4.67 18.97 33.74
C ASN A 648 3.27 19.45 33.40
N ILE A 649 2.30 19.02 34.18
CA ILE A 649 0.86 19.28 34.03
C ILE A 649 0.30 19.79 35.35
N PHE A 650 -0.78 20.56 35.29
CA PHE A 650 -1.39 21.15 36.49
C PHE A 650 -2.88 21.44 36.29
N ASP A 651 -3.62 21.48 37.38
CA ASP A 651 -4.93 22.12 37.47
C ASP A 651 -4.87 23.24 38.53
N ASP A 652 -6.02 23.75 38.96
CA ASP A 652 -6.12 24.76 40.03
C ASP A 652 -5.82 24.20 41.44
N THR A 653 -5.64 22.89 41.59
CA THR A 653 -5.50 22.21 42.88
C THR A 653 -4.12 21.59 43.13
N ALA A 654 -3.40 21.16 42.09
CA ALA A 654 -2.09 20.50 42.21
C ALA A 654 -1.23 20.58 40.94
N ASP A 655 0.03 20.17 41.09
CA ASP A 655 1.00 19.96 40.01
C ASP A 655 1.38 18.47 39.92
N ALA A 656 1.55 17.95 38.71
CA ALA A 656 2.04 16.59 38.45
C ALA A 656 2.96 16.53 37.22
N THR A 657 3.59 15.38 37.00
CA THR A 657 4.36 15.08 35.79
C THR A 657 3.72 13.94 35.02
N LEU A 658 3.31 14.17 33.77
CA LEU A 658 2.90 13.16 32.82
C LEU A 658 4.14 12.63 32.06
N THR A 659 4.43 11.34 32.20
CA THR A 659 5.53 10.70 31.49
C THR A 659 5.05 10.01 30.22
N LEU A 660 5.58 10.42 29.07
CA LEU A 660 5.32 9.82 27.76
C LEU A 660 6.52 8.96 27.33
N TRP A 661 6.22 7.76 26.81
CA TRP A 661 7.22 6.77 26.40
C TRP A 661 7.01 6.33 24.94
N GLY A 662 8.12 6.00 24.27
CA GLY A 662 8.11 5.44 22.91
C GLY A 662 7.40 6.35 21.92
N ARG A 663 6.46 5.80 21.14
CA ARG A 663 5.71 6.53 20.11
C ARG A 663 4.90 7.71 20.67
N THR A 664 4.41 7.61 21.91
CA THR A 664 3.61 8.69 22.53
C THR A 664 4.43 9.94 22.82
N ALA A 665 5.76 9.84 22.95
CA ALA A 665 6.65 10.96 23.21
C ALA A 665 6.64 12.02 22.10
N ALA A 666 6.29 11.64 20.87
CA ALA A 666 6.13 12.57 19.76
C ALA A 666 4.92 13.51 19.94
N SER A 667 3.92 13.12 20.73
CA SER A 667 2.72 13.94 20.95
C SER A 667 3.02 15.25 21.66
N ALA A 668 4.04 15.28 22.53
CA ALA A 668 4.38 16.49 23.26
C ALA A 668 4.82 17.65 22.36
N SER A 669 5.33 17.40 21.14
CA SER A 669 5.80 18.50 20.28
C SER A 669 4.67 19.40 19.75
N SER A 670 3.42 18.93 19.72
CA SER A 670 2.28 19.75 19.33
C SER A 670 1.65 20.52 20.49
N TRP A 671 2.02 20.19 21.73
CA TRP A 671 1.41 20.80 22.92
C TRP A 671 2.06 22.14 23.26
N LYS A 672 1.24 23.07 23.75
CA LYS A 672 1.65 24.42 24.13
C LYS A 672 1.48 24.62 25.63
N ALA A 673 2.54 25.06 26.29
CA ALA A 673 2.52 25.42 27.70
C ALA A 673 1.47 26.50 27.97
N SER A 674 0.72 26.34 29.06
CA SER A 674 -0.38 27.20 29.51
C SER A 674 -1.50 27.39 28.49
N TYR A 675 -1.65 26.45 27.56
CA TYR A 675 -2.69 26.51 26.52
C TYR A 675 -3.33 25.13 26.28
N THR A 676 -2.53 24.10 26.04
CA THR A 676 -3.06 22.76 25.74
C THR A 676 -3.66 22.14 26.99
N ILE A 677 -4.91 21.70 26.86
CA ILE A 677 -5.65 20.99 27.90
C ILE A 677 -5.69 19.50 27.55
N LEU A 678 -5.49 18.65 28.55
CA LEU A 678 -5.57 17.21 28.44
C LEU A 678 -6.63 16.71 29.41
N LEU A 679 -7.61 15.97 28.92
CA LEU A 679 -8.45 15.12 29.76
C LEU A 679 -7.85 13.72 29.73
N ILE A 680 -7.43 13.23 30.89
CA ILE A 680 -6.77 11.93 31.02
C ILE A 680 -7.66 11.02 31.86
N THR A 681 -8.21 9.99 31.23
CA THR A 681 -9.04 8.97 31.88
C THR A 681 -8.17 7.77 32.24
N ASN A 682 -8.29 7.26 33.47
CA ASN A 682 -7.51 6.13 33.99
C ASN A 682 -5.97 6.26 33.84
N PRO A 683 -5.34 7.40 34.20
CA PRO A 683 -3.88 7.46 34.22
C PRO A 683 -3.28 6.53 35.27
N SER A 684 -2.14 5.90 34.98
CA SER A 684 -1.39 5.18 36.02
C SER A 684 -0.63 6.17 36.91
N PHE A 685 -0.76 6.03 38.23
CA PHE A 685 -0.13 6.88 39.23
C PHE A 685 1.10 6.24 39.88
N LYS A 686 2.13 7.05 40.19
CA LYS A 686 3.28 6.66 41.00
C LYS A 686 3.66 7.75 42.00
N GLY A 687 3.70 7.39 43.29
CA GLY A 687 3.72 8.32 44.43
C GLY A 687 5.06 8.60 45.14
N ASP A 688 6.23 8.25 44.59
CA ASP A 688 7.47 8.21 45.38
C ASP A 688 7.97 9.59 45.92
N ARG A 689 7.90 10.68 45.14
CA ARG A 689 8.41 12.03 45.53
C ARG A 689 7.73 13.23 44.85
N ARG A 690 7.31 13.07 43.60
CA ARG A 690 6.47 14.03 42.85
C ARG A 690 5.33 13.25 42.21
N PRO A 691 4.08 13.75 42.25
CA PRO A 691 2.96 13.09 41.61
C PRO A 691 3.28 12.84 40.13
N THR A 692 3.38 11.57 39.73
CA THR A 692 3.73 11.20 38.36
C THR A 692 2.61 10.35 37.77
N LEU A 693 2.06 10.84 36.66
CA LEU A 693 1.09 10.14 35.83
C LEU A 693 1.80 9.48 34.64
N SER A 694 1.28 8.34 34.19
CA SER A 694 1.77 7.63 33.02
C SER A 694 0.61 6.98 32.26
N LEU A 695 0.81 6.74 30.98
CA LEU A 695 -0.17 6.09 30.13
C LEU A 695 -0.07 4.57 30.28
N SER A 696 -1.20 3.92 30.48
CA SER A 696 -1.36 2.47 30.50
C SER A 696 -2.30 2.02 29.38
N GLN A 697 -2.60 0.72 29.30
CA GLN A 697 -3.47 0.15 28.27
C GLN A 697 -4.93 0.60 28.38
N SER A 698 -5.39 1.05 29.55
CA SER A 698 -6.76 1.56 29.78
C SER A 698 -6.84 3.08 29.75
N THR A 699 -5.71 3.77 29.54
CA THR A 699 -5.66 5.23 29.61
C THR A 699 -6.14 5.86 28.32
N HIS A 700 -7.14 6.74 28.41
CA HIS A 700 -7.63 7.55 27.29
C HIS A 700 -7.19 9.01 27.47
N VAL A 701 -6.78 9.66 26.37
CA VAL A 701 -6.30 11.05 26.40
C VAL A 701 -7.02 11.85 25.31
N ASP A 702 -7.87 12.78 25.73
CA ASP A 702 -8.43 13.79 24.85
C ASP A 702 -7.57 15.05 24.89
N VAL A 703 -7.10 15.50 23.72
CA VAL A 703 -6.30 16.73 23.58
C VAL A 703 -7.19 17.87 23.15
N ASP A 704 -7.18 18.95 23.95
CA ASP A 704 -8.03 20.12 23.82
C ASP A 704 -9.52 19.75 23.65
N PRO A 705 -10.11 19.02 24.63
CA PRO A 705 -11.50 18.62 24.56
C PRO A 705 -12.45 19.82 24.54
N CYS A 706 -13.54 19.68 23.79
CA CYS A 706 -14.62 20.66 23.71
C CYS A 706 -15.60 20.45 24.88
N MET A 707 -15.27 21.03 26.03
CA MET A 707 -16.06 20.98 27.26
C MET A 707 -15.86 22.25 28.11
N THR A 708 -16.87 22.64 28.89
CA THR A 708 -16.86 23.89 29.68
C THR A 708 -15.67 23.97 30.64
N ASP A 709 -15.37 22.88 31.35
CA ASP A 709 -14.24 22.85 32.30
C ASP A 709 -12.88 23.03 31.60
N ALA A 710 -12.74 22.55 30.36
CA ALA A 710 -11.52 22.69 29.58
C ALA A 710 -11.32 24.15 29.12
N PHE A 711 -12.40 24.83 28.74
CA PHE A 711 -12.35 26.26 28.43
C PHE A 711 -12.00 27.09 29.67
N TRP A 712 -12.59 26.76 30.82
CA TRP A 712 -12.29 27.41 32.09
C TRP A 712 -10.82 27.22 32.49
N LEU A 713 -10.32 25.97 32.49
CA LEU A 713 -8.96 25.65 32.90
C LEU A 713 -7.92 26.27 31.96
N ARG A 714 -8.21 26.32 30.64
CA ARG A 714 -7.39 27.05 29.68
C ARG A 714 -7.32 28.54 30.00
N GLY A 715 -8.46 29.16 30.31
CA GLY A 715 -8.52 30.55 30.75
C GLY A 715 -7.73 30.78 32.05
N HIS A 716 -7.87 29.87 33.02
CA HIS A 716 -7.13 29.91 34.29
C HIS A 716 -5.61 29.84 34.05
N ALA A 717 -5.14 28.88 33.26
CA ALA A 717 -3.73 28.72 32.91
C ALA A 717 -3.13 29.94 32.17
N GLN A 718 -3.90 30.55 31.27
CA GLN A 718 -3.49 31.76 30.55
C GLN A 718 -3.42 33.00 31.46
N ARG A 719 -4.29 33.09 32.47
CA ARG A 719 -4.25 34.17 33.47
C ARG A 719 -3.00 34.06 34.35
N LEU A 720 -2.65 32.84 34.76
CA LEU A 720 -1.44 32.59 35.55
C LEU A 720 -0.14 32.98 34.84
N THR A 721 -0.11 32.93 33.50
CA THR A 721 1.06 33.32 32.70
C THR A 721 1.15 34.82 32.41
N LYS A 722 0.04 35.57 32.46
CA LYS A 722 0.02 37.00 32.13
C LYS A 722 0.30 37.96 33.30
N ARG A 723 0.34 37.49 34.56
CA ARG A 723 0.56 38.29 35.79
C ARG A 723 0.08 39.76 35.67
N GLU A 724 -1.19 39.95 35.33
CA GLU A 724 -1.89 41.23 35.50
C GLU A 724 -3.34 40.98 35.94
N HIS A 725 -3.83 41.92 36.74
CA HIS A 725 -4.99 41.94 37.61
C HIS A 725 -6.29 41.31 37.08
N VAL A 726 -6.96 40.65 38.02
CA VAL A 726 -8.21 39.89 37.93
C VAL A 726 -9.40 40.79 37.57
N ASN A 727 -10.13 40.44 36.51
CA ASN A 727 -11.55 40.07 36.56
C ASN A 727 -12.12 39.70 35.18
N GLN A 728 -12.90 38.61 35.13
CA GLN A 728 -13.75 38.24 34.00
C GLN A 728 -15.21 38.64 34.31
N PRO A 729 -16.05 38.89 33.28
CA PRO A 729 -17.49 39.07 33.46
C PRO A 729 -18.17 37.76 33.91
N PHE A 730 -19.30 37.90 34.61
CA PHE A 730 -20.13 36.82 35.13
C PHE A 730 -20.63 35.90 33.99
N PRO A 731 -20.51 34.57 34.12
CA PRO A 731 -20.95 33.65 33.07
C PRO A 731 -22.48 33.60 33.03
N GLU A 732 -23.08 34.31 32.07
CA GLU A 732 -24.50 34.19 31.76
C GLU A 732 -24.77 32.78 31.21
N GLY A 733 -25.65 32.03 31.89
CA GLY A 733 -26.07 30.68 31.50
C GLY A 733 -25.52 29.51 32.32
N VAL A 734 -24.63 29.75 33.29
CA VAL A 734 -24.03 28.68 34.13
C VAL A 734 -24.67 28.60 35.53
N PHE A 735 -25.35 29.66 35.98
CA PHE A 735 -25.90 29.76 37.33
C PHE A 735 -27.37 30.18 37.28
N ASP A 736 -28.28 29.25 37.58
CA ASP A 736 -29.71 29.52 37.75
C ASP A 736 -29.98 29.94 39.20
N VAL A 737 -30.31 31.22 39.36
CA VAL A 737 -30.55 31.84 40.67
C VAL A 737 -31.87 31.36 41.28
N GLU A 738 -32.83 30.92 40.48
CA GLU A 738 -34.12 30.42 40.96
C GLU A 738 -33.98 28.97 41.47
N GLU A 739 -33.17 28.13 40.82
CA GLU A 739 -32.91 26.74 41.26
C GLU A 739 -32.08 26.68 42.57
N ALA A 740 -31.19 27.66 42.79
CA ALA A 740 -30.40 27.77 44.02
C ALA A 740 -31.21 28.14 45.27
N ALA A 741 -32.39 28.75 45.11
CA ALA A 741 -33.22 29.22 46.22
C ALA A 741 -34.05 28.10 46.88
N GLU A 742 -34.32 27.00 46.17
CA GLU A 742 -35.21 25.92 46.62
C GLU A 742 -34.53 24.56 46.87
N SER A 743 -33.19 24.46 46.72
CA SER A 743 -32.44 23.21 46.87
C SER A 743 -32.25 22.76 48.33
N GLU A 744 -32.57 21.49 48.63
CA GLU A 744 -32.37 20.87 49.96
C GLU A 744 -30.92 20.40 50.25
N VAL A 745 -29.95 20.65 49.34
CA VAL A 745 -28.54 20.24 49.53
C VAL A 745 -27.63 21.45 49.80
N ARG A 746 -26.86 21.37 50.89
CA ARG A 746 -25.99 22.43 51.40
C ARG A 746 -24.83 22.75 50.44
N ILE A 747 -24.75 24.00 49.97
CA ILE A 747 -23.69 24.48 49.07
C ILE A 747 -22.49 25.03 49.88
N LEU A 748 -21.29 24.66 49.44
CA LEU A 748 -19.97 24.96 50.01
C LEU A 748 -19.38 26.23 49.38
N PHE A 749 -19.58 27.40 49.99
CA PHE A 749 -18.71 28.56 49.81
C PHE A 749 -18.21 29.02 51.18
N THR A 750 -16.93 29.41 51.25
CA THR A 750 -16.29 29.85 52.49
C THR A 750 -16.19 31.38 52.53
N LEU A 751 -16.01 31.95 53.72
CA LEU A 751 -15.91 33.40 53.92
C LEU A 751 -14.72 34.06 53.19
N ALA A 752 -13.78 33.29 52.61
CA ALA A 752 -12.73 33.81 51.72
C ALA A 752 -13.24 34.15 50.30
N ASP A 753 -14.37 33.55 49.89
CA ASP A 753 -15.00 33.77 48.57
C ASP A 753 -15.81 35.09 48.52
N ILE A 754 -15.94 35.79 49.67
CA ILE A 754 -16.72 37.03 49.83
C ILE A 754 -15.81 38.28 49.89
N ASP A 755 -14.50 38.14 50.15
CA ASP A 755 -13.59 39.27 50.38
C ASP A 755 -13.05 39.91 49.08
N GLU A 756 -13.44 39.41 47.90
CA GLU A 756 -13.09 40.02 46.59
C GLU A 756 -14.13 41.05 46.08
N PHE A 757 -15.03 41.55 46.95
CA PHE A 757 -16.17 42.41 46.57
C PHE A 757 -16.09 43.91 46.95
N CYS A 758 -14.90 44.47 47.25
CA CYS A 758 -14.74 45.93 47.40
C CYS A 758 -13.59 46.51 46.59
N GLY A 759 -13.90 47.03 45.40
CA GLY A 759 -12.90 47.70 44.55
C GLY A 759 -13.47 48.66 43.49
N VAL A 760 -14.71 49.17 43.65
CA VAL A 760 -15.31 50.07 42.66
C VAL A 760 -14.73 51.49 42.80
N PRO A 761 -14.05 52.05 41.78
CA PRO A 761 -13.66 53.46 41.78
C PRO A 761 -14.90 54.36 41.69
N ILE A 762 -15.03 55.31 42.61
CA ILE A 762 -16.13 56.28 42.61
C ILE A 762 -15.70 57.52 41.81
N PHE A 763 -16.43 57.82 40.73
CA PHE A 763 -16.26 59.04 39.96
C PHE A 763 -17.41 60.00 40.23
N ALA A 764 -17.09 61.26 40.55
CA ALA A 764 -18.08 62.32 40.72
C ALA A 764 -17.52 63.64 40.19
N ASN A 765 -18.41 64.54 39.75
CA ASN A 765 -18.06 65.93 39.43
C ASN A 765 -18.07 66.80 40.70
N ALA A 766 -17.53 66.26 41.80
CA ALA A 766 -17.46 66.89 43.11
C ALA A 766 -16.23 66.36 43.86
N ILE A 767 -15.65 67.18 44.74
CA ILE A 767 -14.45 66.83 45.52
C ILE A 767 -14.73 65.93 46.72
N THR A 768 -15.99 65.78 47.09
CA THR A 768 -16.42 64.89 48.17
C THR A 768 -17.65 64.12 47.74
N THR A 769 -17.71 62.85 48.11
CA THR A 769 -18.89 62.01 47.85
C THR A 769 -19.12 61.05 49.01
N LYS A 770 -20.37 60.66 49.25
CA LYS A 770 -20.68 59.62 50.22
C LYS A 770 -20.49 58.26 49.58
N CYS A 771 -19.76 57.38 50.26
CA CYS A 771 -19.74 55.98 49.88
C CYS A 771 -21.17 55.42 49.93
N LYS A 772 -21.70 54.93 48.81
CA LYS A 772 -23.09 54.39 48.75
C LYS A 772 -23.30 53.10 49.54
N GLN A 773 -22.24 52.58 50.16
CA GLN A 773 -22.23 51.31 50.87
C GLN A 773 -22.00 51.48 52.38
N CYS A 774 -21.22 52.49 52.82
CA CYS A 774 -20.99 52.77 54.25
C CYS A 774 -21.33 54.19 54.69
N GLU A 775 -21.84 55.01 53.76
CA GLU A 775 -22.30 56.40 53.95
C GLU A 775 -21.29 57.42 54.48
N LYS A 776 -20.02 57.02 54.66
CA LYS A 776 -18.94 57.94 55.04
C LYS A 776 -18.59 58.88 53.90
N ASP A 777 -18.29 60.13 54.25
CA ASP A 777 -17.79 61.13 53.31
C ASP A 777 -16.35 60.78 52.90
N LEU A 778 -16.13 60.65 51.59
CA LEU A 778 -14.85 60.39 50.96
C LEU A 778 -14.40 61.65 50.21
N THR A 779 -13.14 62.03 50.38
CA THR A 779 -12.50 63.09 49.58
C THR A 779 -11.95 62.46 48.30
N LEU A 780 -12.36 62.98 47.14
CA LEU A 780 -11.94 62.52 45.83
C LEU A 780 -10.81 63.41 45.30
N ARG A 781 -9.90 62.82 44.51
CA ARG A 781 -8.80 63.53 43.82
C ARG A 781 -9.00 63.49 42.30
N ILE A 782 -8.26 64.35 41.58
CA ILE A 782 -8.31 64.42 40.12
C ILE A 782 -7.90 63.07 39.51
N ASN A 783 -8.69 62.60 38.55
CA ASN A 783 -8.48 61.30 37.92
C ASN A 783 -7.19 61.30 37.08
N PRO A 784 -6.17 60.47 37.39
CA PRO A 784 -4.91 60.45 36.67
C PRO A 784 -5.01 59.89 35.24
N ARG A 785 -6.18 59.34 34.86
CA ARG A 785 -6.47 58.98 33.47
C ARG A 785 -6.78 60.19 32.57
N LEU A 786 -6.90 61.39 33.14
CA LEU A 786 -7.07 62.64 32.38
C LEU A 786 -5.84 62.97 31.53
N VAL A 787 -4.66 62.51 31.96
CA VAL A 787 -3.43 62.56 31.15
C VAL A 787 -3.31 61.25 30.40
N GLY A 788 -3.16 61.36 29.07
CA GLY A 788 -3.02 60.23 28.16
C GLY A 788 -1.66 59.54 28.26
N LEU A 789 -1.11 59.14 27.11
CA LEU A 789 0.23 58.58 27.03
C LEU A 789 1.27 59.67 27.26
N LEU A 790 2.15 59.50 28.24
CA LEU A 790 3.34 60.33 28.41
C LEU A 790 4.52 59.66 27.74
N VAL A 791 5.26 60.39 26.91
CA VAL A 791 6.37 59.87 26.12
C VAL A 791 7.59 60.76 26.35
N ASP A 792 8.74 60.13 26.60
CA ASP A 792 10.05 60.76 26.55
C ASP A 792 10.97 60.00 25.57
N GLU A 793 12.21 60.43 25.43
CA GLU A 793 13.21 59.79 24.57
C GLU A 793 13.58 58.35 24.96
N THR A 794 13.16 57.87 26.13
CA THR A 794 13.47 56.54 26.67
C THR A 794 12.30 55.56 26.62
N GLY A 795 11.07 56.04 26.47
CA GLY A 795 9.89 55.19 26.37
C GLY A 795 8.57 55.93 26.58
N ALA A 796 7.51 55.16 26.84
CA ALA A 796 6.17 55.69 27.02
C ALA A 796 5.47 55.06 28.24
N ILE A 797 4.75 55.87 29.01
CA ILE A 797 3.95 55.46 30.17
C ILE A 797 2.48 55.74 29.87
N THR A 798 1.66 54.68 29.96
CA THR A 798 0.21 54.73 29.70
C THR A 798 -0.55 55.46 30.79
N SER A 799 -1.72 56.02 30.44
CA SER A 799 -2.56 56.82 31.33
C SER A 799 -2.90 56.14 32.66
N GLY A 800 -2.95 56.94 33.75
CA GLY A 800 -3.33 56.46 35.08
C GLY A 800 -2.30 55.61 35.83
N LYS A 801 -1.10 55.36 35.27
CA LYS A 801 -0.01 54.64 35.97
C LYS A 801 0.83 55.53 36.91
N LEU A 802 0.83 56.85 36.68
CA LEU A 802 1.50 57.81 37.56
C LEU A 802 0.51 58.41 38.58
N ILE A 803 0.96 58.53 39.82
CA ILE A 803 0.23 59.22 40.90
C ILE A 803 0.80 60.63 41.01
N TRP A 804 -0.07 61.63 41.12
CA TRP A 804 0.29 63.06 41.11
C TRP A 804 -0.15 63.70 42.42
N SER A 805 0.67 64.60 42.95
CA SER A 805 0.27 65.47 44.05
C SER A 805 -0.77 66.50 43.57
N ASP A 806 -1.53 67.05 44.51
CA ASP A 806 -2.50 68.09 44.18
C ASP A 806 -1.80 69.37 43.67
N GLU A 807 -0.61 69.69 44.21
CA GLU A 807 0.25 70.78 43.73
C GLU A 807 0.71 70.57 42.28
N ALA A 808 1.06 69.34 41.90
CA ALA A 808 1.42 69.01 40.52
C ALA A 808 0.21 69.18 39.58
N TRP A 809 -0.98 68.72 39.97
CA TRP A 809 -2.18 68.94 39.16
C TRP A 809 -2.49 70.42 38.96
N GLU A 810 -2.36 71.22 40.01
CA GLU A 810 -2.58 72.66 39.95
C GLU A 810 -1.56 73.37 39.06
N GLN A 811 -0.28 72.96 39.09
CA GLN A 811 0.75 73.50 38.18
C GLN A 811 0.49 73.15 36.71
N LEU A 812 0.00 71.94 36.43
CA LEU A 812 -0.33 71.51 35.06
C LEU A 812 -1.55 72.23 34.49
N LEU A 813 -2.64 72.23 35.26
CA LEU A 813 -3.95 72.71 34.82
C LEU A 813 -4.18 74.20 35.12
N GLY A 814 -3.31 74.81 35.95
CA GLY A 814 -3.42 76.18 36.43
C GLY A 814 -4.57 76.40 37.41
N ARG A 815 -5.16 75.32 37.94
CA ARG A 815 -6.36 75.30 38.79
C ARG A 815 -6.38 74.05 39.68
N ASN A 816 -6.91 74.16 40.88
CA ASN A 816 -7.09 73.03 41.80
C ASN A 816 -8.38 72.22 41.51
N ALA A 817 -8.57 71.11 42.22
CA ALA A 817 -9.69 70.19 42.02
C ALA A 817 -11.07 70.82 42.28
N GLU A 818 -11.17 71.75 43.24
CA GLU A 818 -12.41 72.47 43.56
C GLU A 818 -12.83 73.40 42.42
N GLU A 819 -11.87 74.17 41.91
CA GLU A 819 -12.09 75.08 40.79
C GLU A 819 -12.49 74.33 39.50
N LEU A 820 -11.90 73.16 39.27
CA LEU A 820 -12.22 72.31 38.11
C LEU A 820 -13.63 71.70 38.23
N ALA A 821 -14.04 71.26 39.43
CA ALA A 821 -15.38 70.75 39.66
C ALA A 821 -16.45 71.85 39.48
N ALA A 822 -16.18 73.07 39.96
CA ALA A 822 -17.07 74.22 39.76
C ALA A 822 -17.18 74.64 38.28
N ALA A 823 -16.16 74.35 37.47
CA ALA A 823 -16.10 74.65 36.05
C ALA A 823 -16.82 73.63 35.14
N ALA A 824 -17.41 72.55 35.69
CA ALA A 824 -17.93 71.40 34.93
C ALA A 824 -19.05 71.71 33.91
N GLY A 825 -19.60 72.94 33.89
CA GLY A 825 -20.55 73.42 32.88
C GLY A 825 -20.02 74.50 31.92
N ASN A 826 -18.78 74.96 32.09
CA ASN A 826 -18.21 76.05 31.29
C ASN A 826 -17.38 75.51 30.11
N VAL A 827 -18.06 75.26 28.99
CA VAL A 827 -17.46 74.68 27.77
C VAL A 827 -16.29 75.51 27.23
N GLN A 828 -16.32 76.84 27.38
CA GLN A 828 -15.23 77.71 26.93
C GLN A 828 -13.96 77.51 27.77
N LEU A 829 -14.11 77.34 29.08
CA LEU A 829 -13.01 77.06 29.99
C LEU A 829 -12.41 75.65 29.75
N LEU A 830 -13.26 74.64 29.49
CA LEU A 830 -12.79 73.30 29.15
C LEU A 830 -12.00 73.27 27.83
N LYS A 831 -12.46 73.99 26.81
CA LYS A 831 -11.71 74.17 25.55
C LYS A 831 -10.39 74.92 25.75
N TYR A 832 -10.35 75.89 26.66
CA TYR A 832 -9.09 76.57 27.01
C TYR A 832 -8.10 75.60 27.67
N LEU A 833 -8.55 74.76 28.60
CA LEU A 833 -7.70 73.75 29.26
C LEU A 833 -7.20 72.69 28.27
N GLU A 834 -8.05 72.22 27.36
CA GLU A 834 -7.66 71.32 26.27
C GLU A 834 -6.58 71.96 25.38
N ASN A 835 -6.80 73.19 24.90
CA ASN A 835 -5.81 73.91 24.10
C ASN A 835 -4.51 74.18 24.86
N ARG A 836 -4.58 74.41 26.17
CA ARG A 836 -3.41 74.62 27.02
C ARG A 836 -2.55 73.36 27.08
N LEU A 837 -3.14 72.17 27.09
CA LEU A 837 -2.42 70.88 27.21
C LEU A 837 -1.79 70.40 25.89
N LEU A 838 -2.20 70.95 24.74
CA LEU A 838 -1.68 70.55 23.44
C LEU A 838 -0.21 71.01 23.27
N PHE A 839 0.66 70.07 22.90
CA PHE A 839 2.08 70.29 22.57
C PHE A 839 2.95 70.88 23.70
N LEU A 840 2.52 70.78 24.96
CA LEU A 840 3.33 71.22 26.10
C LEU A 840 4.56 70.33 26.29
N LYS A 841 5.72 70.98 26.53
CA LYS A 841 6.89 70.32 27.10
C LYS A 841 6.89 70.54 28.61
N LEU A 842 7.09 69.46 29.35
CA LEU A 842 7.03 69.46 30.81
C LEU A 842 8.34 68.90 31.37
N ALA A 843 8.88 69.55 32.40
CA ALA A 843 9.80 68.92 33.33
C ALA A 843 9.01 68.39 34.52
N VAL A 844 9.15 67.11 34.82
CA VAL A 844 8.41 66.41 35.89
C VAL A 844 9.38 66.07 37.03
N MET A 845 9.06 66.49 38.25
CA MET A 845 9.84 66.15 39.44
C MET A 845 9.14 65.03 40.22
N PHE A 846 9.81 63.90 40.34
CA PHE A 846 9.34 62.75 41.13
C PHE A 846 9.87 62.82 42.56
N GLY A 847 9.07 62.41 43.53
CA GLY A 847 9.53 62.20 44.90
C GLY A 847 8.58 61.32 45.71
N TRP A 848 9.05 60.85 46.86
CA TRP A 848 8.27 59.98 47.73
C TRP A 848 7.25 60.78 48.52
N SER A 849 5.98 60.39 48.47
CA SER A 849 4.94 60.94 49.35
C SER A 849 4.66 59.99 50.50
N GLU A 850 4.83 60.47 51.74
CA GLU A 850 4.52 59.70 52.94
C GLU A 850 3.03 59.41 53.09
N GLU A 851 2.16 60.28 52.55
CA GLU A 851 0.69 60.13 52.65
C GLU A 851 0.17 58.92 51.86
N VAL A 852 0.77 58.63 50.70
CA VAL A 852 0.39 57.51 49.81
C VAL A 852 1.41 56.36 49.81
N GLY A 853 2.54 56.54 50.50
CA GLY A 853 3.61 55.54 50.64
C GLY A 853 4.21 55.09 49.30
N LYS A 854 4.29 55.98 48.30
CA LYS A 854 4.78 55.70 46.94
C LYS A 854 5.51 56.90 46.34
N ILE A 855 6.30 56.65 45.29
CA ILE A 855 6.82 57.72 44.42
C ILE A 855 5.65 58.34 43.65
N VAL A 856 5.52 59.66 43.73
CA VAL A 856 4.52 60.46 43.04
C VAL A 856 5.19 61.59 42.27
N VAL A 857 4.48 62.18 41.31
CA VAL A 857 4.85 63.46 40.70
C VAL A 857 4.56 64.56 41.73
N LEU A 858 5.62 65.19 42.26
CA LEU A 858 5.49 66.22 43.29
C LEU A 858 5.27 67.61 42.69
N ARG A 859 5.98 67.91 41.60
CA ARG A 859 5.94 69.22 40.93
C ARG A 859 6.17 69.07 39.42
N ILE A 860 5.69 70.07 38.69
CA ILE A 860 5.85 70.19 37.25
C ILE A 860 6.31 71.60 36.92
N THR A 861 7.17 71.72 35.93
CA THR A 861 7.50 73.00 35.31
C THR A 861 7.19 72.91 33.82
N ILE A 862 6.37 73.82 33.32
CA ILE A 862 6.09 73.96 31.90
C ILE A 862 7.30 74.67 31.27
N ILE A 863 7.92 74.07 30.25
CA ILE A 863 9.14 74.57 29.58
C ILE A 863 8.78 75.37 28.33
#